data_AF-A0A0G4PQ67-F1
#
_entry.id   AF-A0A0G4PQ67-F1
#
_cell.length_a   1.000
_cell.length_b   1.000
_cell.length_c   1.000
_cell.angle_alpha   90.00
_cell.angle_beta   90.00
_cell.angle_gamma   90.00
#
_symmetry.space_group_name_H-M   'P 1'
#
loop_
_entity.id
_entity.type
_entity.pdbx_description
1 polymer ?
#
loop_
_entity_poly.entity_id
_entity_poly.type
_entity_poly.pdbx_seq_one_letter_code
_entity_poly.pdbx_strand_id
1 'polypeptide(L)'
;MPEDKPSTLDQLVQILEHTRGIHIDVLDDASNSTRNALLNLEYISTLLLDHTKKREVDVLTDVLGICYQPTILGGLGIHQNDSLTTEQESEILFLVGAWLESLNSADRAKSIPCLLTQRPERRRGMTISEKIFAMHDSNHKGFVAPGDLIRVFVDWILASEVSWAGMEKTYNSLGKPGIFRNDRFWLSGDHVVDPRVNKLPEVQALISATERAKKTFKMTEYQGMNYTILHTEFYRERAQPGMLVVGSDSHTCSAGAVGCLAIGIGAADVTLPLVTGETWFKVPEAINIRLVGAPKPGIGGKDVILYILQVLKRNTIASDRIVEFTGPGVRHLSLDARFAVSNMTTELGGITGLFAPDNMTQEFINRRKLTRHKCNTVYFKPDVDAEYAAVHEIDLTNVTSFIARYPQPDDVVPVTEEEGMELDGCFIGACTTTEEDLILGALVIEQAMRKGSKPTAKGKRKVVPGSIPILYRLRELGLCEIYAEAGFEIGIPGCSYCVGMSADQAAPGEVWISSQNRNFENRMGKGSIGHLASAATVAASSFEMKLSDVTYVEPCDCGDYGRAATQRQNQTEKRRLGTDGGRNTKVLQGKVQRLGDFVDTDALAPAEFLIGMKSNLDAGCGVQCVIAKSFAFIFQRNMPNLGLLGITMEEDSFFQIASDGMLIAIDLNSSIIEVDGKRFGFKLSQMESEIFQFGGIASAFGLFGKKLLEAITPAKFPPRTQREIVETDKLFEW
;
A
#
# COMPACT_ATOMS: atom_id res chain seq x y z
N MET A 1 -38.36 -20.95 33.19
CA MET A 1 -37.23 -20.38 33.95
C MET A 1 -36.45 -19.50 32.98
N PRO A 2 -35.64 -18.52 33.43
CA PRO A 2 -34.60 -17.99 32.55
C PRO A 2 -33.70 -19.15 32.12
N GLU A 3 -33.22 -19.13 30.89
CA GLU A 3 -32.06 -19.95 30.52
C GLU A 3 -30.84 -19.26 31.11
N ASP A 4 -30.09 -19.94 31.97
CA ASP A 4 -28.88 -19.38 32.54
C ASP A 4 -27.87 -19.11 31.41
N LYS A 5 -27.47 -17.84 31.27
CA LYS A 5 -26.52 -17.43 30.23
C LYS A 5 -25.20 -18.18 30.46
N PRO A 6 -24.67 -18.92 29.46
CA PRO A 6 -23.43 -19.68 29.64
C PRO A 6 -22.30 -18.76 30.09
N SER A 7 -21.43 -19.23 30.96
CA SER A 7 -20.36 -18.40 31.53
C SER A 7 -19.37 -17.97 30.43
N THR A 8 -18.60 -16.92 30.70
CA THR A 8 -17.54 -16.48 29.78
C THR A 8 -16.46 -17.56 29.60
N LEU A 9 -16.29 -18.47 30.56
CA LEU A 9 -15.43 -19.65 30.45
C LEU A 9 -16.03 -20.68 29.47
N ASP A 10 -17.32 -21.03 29.61
CA ASP A 10 -18.02 -21.96 28.70
C ASP A 10 -17.98 -21.45 27.26
N GLN A 11 -18.22 -20.15 27.06
CA GLN A 11 -18.18 -19.53 25.74
C GLN A 11 -16.78 -19.59 25.10
N LEU A 12 -15.71 -19.44 25.88
CA LEU A 12 -14.33 -19.59 25.39
C LEU A 12 -14.02 -21.05 25.01
N VAL A 13 -14.44 -22.03 25.81
CA VAL A 13 -14.32 -23.46 25.48
C VAL A 13 -15.10 -23.80 24.21
N GLN A 14 -16.34 -23.34 24.10
CA GLN A 14 -17.16 -23.53 22.89
C GLN A 14 -16.53 -22.88 21.66
N ILE A 15 -15.92 -21.70 21.76
CA ILE A 15 -15.21 -21.06 20.63
C ILE A 15 -14.00 -21.90 20.21
N LEU A 16 -13.21 -22.41 21.16
CA LEU A 16 -12.06 -23.28 20.89
C LEU A 16 -12.48 -24.59 20.21
N GLU A 17 -13.52 -25.25 20.72
CA GLU A 17 -14.09 -26.48 20.17
C GLU A 17 -14.64 -26.27 18.75
N HIS A 18 -15.53 -25.30 18.54
CA HIS A 18 -16.13 -25.03 17.22
C HIS A 18 -15.12 -24.52 16.18
N THR A 19 -14.05 -23.84 16.60
CA THR A 19 -13.07 -23.23 15.67
C THR A 19 -11.89 -24.14 15.37
N ARG A 20 -11.44 -24.98 16.31
CA ARG A 20 -10.22 -25.81 16.16
C ARG A 20 -10.42 -27.30 16.41
N GLY A 21 -11.60 -27.75 16.82
CA GLY A 21 -11.85 -29.16 17.18
C GLY A 21 -11.02 -29.63 18.38
N ILE A 22 -10.72 -28.71 19.30
CA ILE A 22 -9.95 -29.00 20.52
C ILE A 22 -10.91 -28.96 21.71
N HIS A 23 -11.14 -30.11 22.31
CA HIS A 23 -11.84 -30.26 23.59
C HIS A 23 -10.82 -30.14 24.73
N ILE A 24 -11.21 -29.51 25.83
CA ILE A 24 -10.42 -29.42 27.07
C ILE A 24 -11.35 -29.64 28.27
N ASP A 25 -10.93 -30.50 29.21
CA ASP A 25 -11.70 -30.80 30.41
C ASP A 25 -11.47 -29.69 31.45
N VAL A 26 -12.45 -28.79 31.58
CA VAL A 26 -12.45 -27.74 32.62
C VAL A 26 -12.94 -28.34 33.94
N LEU A 27 -12.16 -28.14 35.00
CA LEU A 27 -12.55 -28.56 36.35
C LEU A 27 -13.49 -27.52 36.97
N ASP A 28 -14.72 -27.94 37.31
CA ASP A 28 -15.66 -27.13 38.09
C ASP A 28 -15.15 -26.93 39.53
N ASP A 29 -14.58 -25.75 39.78
CA ASP A 29 -14.25 -25.26 41.11
C ASP A 29 -14.96 -23.92 41.36
N ALA A 30 -15.25 -23.63 42.63
CA ALA A 30 -15.89 -22.39 43.05
C ALA A 30 -15.11 -21.14 42.59
N SER A 31 -13.78 -21.23 42.44
CA SER A 31 -12.94 -20.14 41.92
C SER A 31 -13.12 -19.84 40.43
N ASN A 32 -13.87 -20.64 39.65
CA ASN A 32 -14.20 -20.31 38.26
C ASN A 32 -15.29 -19.21 38.21
N SER A 33 -16.24 -19.25 39.14
CA SER A 33 -17.43 -18.37 39.16
C SER A 33 -17.14 -16.87 39.32
N THR A 34 -15.89 -16.52 39.68
CA THR A 34 -15.43 -15.15 39.94
C THR A 34 -14.40 -14.63 38.93
N ARG A 35 -14.02 -15.43 37.92
CA ARG A 35 -13.02 -15.03 36.91
C ARG A 35 -13.63 -14.22 35.78
N ASN A 36 -13.04 -13.06 35.47
CA ASN A 36 -13.37 -12.33 34.25
C ASN A 36 -12.77 -13.01 33.00
N ALA A 37 -13.11 -12.49 31.81
CA ALA A 37 -12.68 -13.04 30.53
C ALA A 37 -11.15 -13.22 30.38
N LEU A 38 -10.34 -12.34 30.99
CA LEU A 38 -8.88 -12.37 30.89
C LEU A 38 -8.27 -13.51 31.71
N LEU A 39 -8.71 -13.67 32.96
CA LEU A 39 -8.27 -14.78 33.82
C LEU A 39 -8.72 -16.15 33.27
N ASN A 40 -9.88 -16.22 32.62
CA ASN A 40 -10.33 -17.42 31.92
C ASN A 40 -9.47 -17.74 30.69
N LEU A 41 -9.00 -16.72 29.95
CA LEU A 41 -8.07 -16.90 28.82
C LEU A 41 -6.69 -17.40 29.25
N GLU A 42 -6.14 -16.89 30.35
CA GLU A 42 -4.87 -17.34 30.91
C GLU A 42 -4.96 -18.80 31.42
N TYR A 43 -6.08 -19.16 32.05
CA TYR A 43 -6.36 -20.53 32.48
C TYR A 43 -6.46 -21.50 31.29
N ILE A 44 -7.23 -21.16 30.24
CA ILE A 44 -7.32 -21.96 29.01
C ILE A 44 -5.95 -22.08 28.32
N SER A 45 -5.16 -20.99 28.28
CA SER A 45 -3.81 -20.99 27.71
C SER A 45 -2.86 -21.93 28.47
N THR A 46 -3.04 -22.06 29.78
CA THR A 46 -2.28 -23.01 30.61
C THR A 46 -2.65 -24.46 30.26
N LEU A 47 -3.93 -24.80 30.24
CA LEU A 47 -4.41 -26.15 29.86
C LEU A 47 -3.96 -26.54 28.43
N LEU A 48 -4.02 -25.60 27.49
CA LEU A 48 -3.57 -25.81 26.11
C LEU A 48 -2.06 -26.07 26.03
N LEU A 49 -1.24 -25.47 26.91
CA LEU A 49 0.20 -25.69 26.95
C LEU A 49 0.54 -27.10 27.44
N ASP A 50 -0.16 -27.60 28.46
CA ASP A 50 -0.03 -28.98 28.95
C ASP A 50 -0.42 -30.00 27.87
N HIS A 51 -1.41 -29.67 27.03
CA HIS A 51 -1.78 -30.45 25.83
C HIS A 51 -0.93 -30.15 24.57
N THR A 52 0.21 -29.45 24.72
CA THR A 52 1.17 -29.11 23.64
C THR A 52 0.63 -28.25 22.49
N LYS A 53 -0.53 -27.59 22.66
CA LYS A 53 -1.22 -26.77 21.65
C LYS A 53 -0.60 -25.37 21.51
N LYS A 54 0.72 -25.32 21.27
CA LYS A 54 1.49 -24.06 21.31
C LYS A 54 0.96 -23.00 20.34
N ARG A 55 0.54 -23.36 19.12
CA ARG A 55 0.04 -22.38 18.14
C ARG A 55 -1.21 -21.66 18.64
N GLU A 56 -2.10 -22.38 19.30
CA GLU A 56 -3.29 -21.83 19.94
C GLU A 56 -2.89 -20.94 21.15
N VAL A 57 -1.93 -21.34 21.98
CA VAL A 57 -1.42 -20.53 23.11
C VAL A 57 -0.75 -19.23 22.65
N ASP A 58 0.11 -19.29 21.62
CA ASP A 58 0.76 -18.10 21.03
C ASP A 58 -0.31 -17.09 20.55
N VAL A 59 -1.41 -17.60 19.98
CA VAL A 59 -2.54 -16.83 19.45
C VAL A 59 -3.46 -16.27 20.54
N LEU A 60 -3.70 -16.98 21.65
CA LEU A 60 -4.40 -16.42 22.81
C LEU A 60 -3.54 -15.37 23.54
N THR A 61 -2.21 -15.53 23.52
CA THR A 61 -1.26 -14.54 24.06
C THR A 61 -1.31 -13.23 23.25
N ASP A 62 -1.42 -13.32 21.91
CA ASP A 62 -1.64 -12.15 21.06
C ASP A 62 -2.97 -11.43 21.38
N VAL A 63 -4.05 -12.17 21.71
CA VAL A 63 -5.32 -11.58 22.17
C VAL A 63 -5.15 -10.85 23.51
N LEU A 64 -4.50 -11.48 24.51
CA LEU A 64 -4.23 -10.84 25.80
C LEU A 64 -3.38 -9.56 25.63
N GLY A 65 -2.39 -9.58 24.72
CA GLY A 65 -1.63 -8.40 24.34
C GLY A 65 -2.49 -7.25 23.79
N ILE A 66 -3.46 -7.56 22.93
CA ILE A 66 -4.46 -6.59 22.43
C ILE A 66 -5.36 -6.06 23.56
N CYS A 67 -5.71 -6.90 24.54
CA CYS A 67 -6.51 -6.48 25.69
C CYS A 67 -5.76 -5.45 26.57
N TYR A 68 -4.52 -5.75 26.96
CA TYR A 68 -3.72 -4.85 27.82
C TYR A 68 -3.22 -3.60 27.09
N GLN A 69 -3.08 -3.64 25.76
CA GLN A 69 -2.61 -2.50 24.99
C GLN A 69 -3.60 -1.32 25.11
N PRO A 70 -3.15 -0.09 25.44
CA PRO A 70 -4.04 1.05 25.64
C PRO A 70 -4.98 1.31 24.46
N THR A 71 -6.22 1.70 24.74
CA THR A 71 -7.29 1.95 23.73
C THR A 71 -6.85 2.97 22.68
N ILE A 72 -6.10 3.98 23.13
CA ILE A 72 -5.50 5.03 22.28
C ILE A 72 -4.55 4.37 21.26
N LEU A 73 -3.61 3.53 21.74
CA LEU A 73 -2.72 2.65 20.96
C LEU A 73 -3.43 1.51 20.24
N GLY A 74 -4.76 1.43 20.28
CA GLY A 74 -5.57 0.49 19.50
C GLY A 74 -5.75 -0.90 20.06
N GLY A 75 -5.45 -1.12 21.34
CA GLY A 75 -5.96 -2.28 22.07
C GLY A 75 -7.29 -1.95 22.77
N LEU A 76 -7.59 -2.65 23.87
CA LEU A 76 -8.78 -2.39 24.69
C LEU A 76 -8.48 -1.53 25.93
N GLY A 77 -7.28 -1.63 26.49
CA GLY A 77 -6.86 -0.89 27.70
C GLY A 77 -7.45 -1.45 29.00
N ILE A 78 -7.60 -2.77 29.08
CA ILE A 78 -8.17 -3.50 30.22
C ILE A 78 -7.15 -4.47 30.83
N HIS A 79 -7.23 -4.71 32.13
CA HIS A 79 -6.31 -5.54 32.90
C HIS A 79 -7.03 -6.62 33.72
N GLN A 80 -6.27 -7.62 34.19
CA GLN A 80 -6.78 -8.82 34.87
C GLN A 80 -7.76 -8.54 36.03
N ASN A 81 -7.58 -7.43 36.75
CA ASN A 81 -8.38 -7.08 37.93
C ASN A 81 -9.59 -6.18 37.63
N ASP A 82 -9.84 -5.84 36.37
CA ASP A 82 -10.90 -4.91 36.00
C ASP A 82 -12.27 -5.59 35.91
N SER A 83 -13.30 -4.87 36.36
CA SER A 83 -14.71 -5.21 36.14
C SER A 83 -15.10 -4.90 34.69
N LEU A 84 -15.17 -5.93 33.85
CA LEU A 84 -15.46 -5.78 32.42
C LEU A 84 -16.93 -5.48 32.14
N THR A 85 -17.21 -4.68 31.11
CA THR A 85 -18.57 -4.51 30.57
C THR A 85 -18.92 -5.65 29.60
N THR A 86 -20.21 -5.86 29.35
CA THR A 86 -20.67 -6.91 28.40
C THR A 86 -20.17 -6.66 26.97
N GLU A 87 -19.96 -5.40 26.58
CA GLU A 87 -19.34 -5.03 25.30
C GLU A 87 -17.86 -5.42 25.25
N GLN A 88 -17.12 -5.22 26.35
CA GLN A 88 -15.72 -5.62 26.46
C GLN A 88 -15.59 -7.15 26.42
N GLU A 89 -16.40 -7.90 27.18
CA GLU A 89 -16.45 -9.36 27.09
C GLU A 89 -16.77 -9.84 25.67
N SER A 90 -17.75 -9.21 25.01
CA SER A 90 -18.15 -9.56 23.65
C SER A 90 -17.05 -9.32 22.61
N GLU A 91 -16.29 -8.22 22.73
CA GLU A 91 -15.14 -7.95 21.84
C GLU A 91 -13.96 -8.89 22.14
N ILE A 92 -13.71 -9.29 23.40
CA ILE A 92 -12.72 -10.33 23.73
C ILE A 92 -13.11 -11.67 23.09
N LEU A 93 -14.36 -12.11 23.23
CA LEU A 93 -14.86 -13.35 22.62
C LEU A 93 -14.80 -13.30 21.09
N PHE A 94 -15.11 -12.15 20.47
CA PHE A 94 -14.91 -11.91 19.04
C PHE A 94 -13.44 -12.03 18.64
N LEU A 95 -12.53 -11.39 19.39
CA LEU A 95 -11.08 -11.46 19.14
C LEU A 95 -10.60 -12.92 19.21
N VAL A 96 -10.95 -13.67 20.25
CA VAL A 96 -10.58 -15.10 20.38
C VAL A 96 -11.09 -15.92 19.18
N GLY A 97 -12.35 -15.75 18.80
CA GLY A 97 -12.94 -16.46 17.66
C GLY A 97 -12.42 -16.02 16.28
N ALA A 98 -11.78 -14.85 16.18
CA ALA A 98 -11.08 -14.35 15.00
C ALA A 98 -9.63 -14.83 14.95
N TRP A 99 -8.93 -14.74 16.08
CA TRP A 99 -7.55 -15.16 16.25
C TRP A 99 -7.39 -16.68 16.13
N LEU A 100 -8.33 -17.49 16.64
CA LEU A 100 -8.31 -18.94 16.37
C LEU A 100 -8.63 -19.30 14.91
N GLU A 101 -9.48 -18.53 14.21
CA GLU A 101 -9.69 -18.70 12.76
C GLU A 101 -8.45 -18.29 11.94
N SER A 102 -7.55 -17.46 12.47
CA SER A 102 -6.26 -17.17 11.81
C SER A 102 -5.40 -18.43 11.63
N LEU A 103 -5.52 -19.40 12.56
CA LEU A 103 -4.82 -20.67 12.45
C LEU A 103 -5.41 -21.53 11.32
N ASN A 104 -6.74 -21.57 11.18
CA ASN A 104 -7.40 -22.21 10.05
C ASN A 104 -7.04 -21.52 8.72
N SER A 105 -6.99 -20.18 8.69
CA SER A 105 -6.52 -19.39 7.55
C SER A 105 -5.08 -19.70 7.15
N ALA A 106 -4.18 -19.85 8.14
CA ALA A 106 -2.80 -20.25 7.90
C ALA A 106 -2.68 -21.72 7.45
N ASP A 107 -3.48 -22.63 8.02
CA ASP A 107 -3.51 -24.06 7.65
C ASP A 107 -4.05 -24.29 6.22
N ARG A 108 -4.82 -23.34 5.67
CA ARG A 108 -5.26 -23.30 4.26
C ARG A 108 -4.24 -22.72 3.29
N ALA A 109 -3.20 -22.03 3.77
CA ALA A 109 -2.18 -21.44 2.92
C ALA A 109 -1.17 -22.51 2.48
N LYS A 110 -0.64 -22.41 1.24
CA LYS A 110 0.50 -23.23 0.86
C LYS A 110 1.74 -22.85 1.69
N SER A 111 2.56 -23.84 2.01
CA SER A 111 3.90 -23.63 2.55
C SER A 111 4.79 -22.91 1.54
N ILE A 112 5.62 -21.98 2.02
CA ILE A 112 6.75 -21.43 1.25
C ILE A 112 7.67 -22.61 0.83
N PRO A 113 8.18 -22.66 -0.41
CA PRO A 113 9.12 -23.68 -0.84
C PRO A 113 10.38 -23.76 0.05
N CYS A 114 11.05 -24.92 0.05
CA CYS A 114 12.36 -25.02 0.70
C CYS A 114 13.38 -24.19 -0.10
N LEU A 115 14.08 -23.28 0.59
CA LEU A 115 15.11 -22.43 0.01
C LEU A 115 16.49 -23.06 0.21
N LEU A 116 17.31 -23.16 -0.84
CA LEU A 116 18.70 -23.54 -0.68
C LEU A 116 19.51 -22.33 -0.18
N THR A 117 20.76 -22.61 0.17
CA THR A 117 21.78 -21.60 0.46
C THR A 117 22.64 -21.26 -0.75
N GLN A 118 22.46 -21.97 -1.88
CA GLN A 118 23.26 -21.84 -3.10
C GLN A 118 22.40 -22.12 -4.34
N ARG A 119 22.57 -21.27 -5.36
CA ARG A 119 21.90 -21.37 -6.66
C ARG A 119 22.26 -22.69 -7.39
N PRO A 120 21.27 -23.43 -7.95
CA PRO A 120 21.54 -24.53 -8.87
C PRO A 120 22.30 -24.08 -10.13
N GLU A 121 23.31 -24.85 -10.55
CA GLU A 121 24.26 -24.50 -11.63
C GLU A 121 23.63 -24.05 -12.96
N ARG A 122 22.40 -24.52 -13.25
CA ARG A 122 21.69 -24.29 -14.52
C ARG A 122 20.60 -23.21 -14.45
N ARG A 123 20.36 -22.60 -13.29
CA ARG A 123 19.43 -21.46 -13.18
C ARG A 123 20.08 -20.21 -13.81
N ARG A 124 19.31 -19.39 -14.54
CA ARG A 124 19.77 -18.04 -14.98
C ARG A 124 20.03 -17.12 -13.79
N GLY A 125 20.85 -16.08 -13.95
CA GLY A 125 20.95 -15.01 -12.96
C GLY A 125 19.60 -14.30 -12.79
N MET A 126 19.23 -13.94 -11.56
CA MET A 126 17.97 -13.26 -11.26
C MET A 126 18.12 -12.12 -10.27
N THR A 127 17.29 -11.10 -10.46
CA THR A 127 17.15 -9.91 -9.60
C THR A 127 16.48 -10.26 -8.26
N ILE A 128 16.32 -9.28 -7.36
CA ILE A 128 15.61 -9.49 -6.09
C ILE A 128 14.13 -9.78 -6.36
N SER A 129 13.51 -8.97 -7.21
CA SER A 129 12.11 -9.05 -7.58
C SER A 129 11.75 -10.35 -8.31
N GLU A 130 12.61 -10.82 -9.22
CA GLU A 130 12.45 -12.12 -9.88
C GLU A 130 12.51 -13.28 -8.89
N LYS A 131 13.45 -13.26 -7.93
CA LYS A 131 13.52 -14.28 -6.85
C LYS A 131 12.26 -14.28 -5.98
N ILE A 132 11.72 -13.10 -5.64
CA ILE A 132 10.47 -13.00 -4.88
C ILE A 132 9.28 -13.54 -5.68
N PHE A 133 9.10 -13.14 -6.95
CA PHE A 133 8.04 -13.68 -7.80
C PHE A 133 8.11 -15.20 -7.94
N ALA A 134 9.31 -15.74 -8.13
CA ALA A 134 9.53 -17.15 -8.39
C ALA A 134 9.44 -18.02 -7.12
N MET A 135 9.69 -17.46 -5.93
CA MET A 135 9.33 -18.07 -4.64
C MET A 135 7.79 -18.17 -4.48
N HIS A 136 7.05 -17.20 -5.02
CA HIS A 136 5.58 -17.13 -4.95
C HIS A 136 4.84 -17.83 -6.10
N ASP A 137 5.52 -18.19 -7.20
CA ASP A 137 4.94 -18.92 -8.34
C ASP A 137 4.20 -20.16 -7.87
N SER A 138 2.90 -20.25 -8.17
CA SER A 138 2.04 -21.37 -7.75
C SER A 138 2.41 -22.71 -8.37
N ASN A 139 3.29 -22.71 -9.38
CA ASN A 139 3.89 -23.89 -10.01
C ASN A 139 5.26 -24.26 -9.43
N HIS A 140 5.84 -23.40 -8.58
CA HIS A 140 7.12 -23.58 -7.89
C HIS A 140 8.30 -23.97 -8.81
N LYS A 141 8.43 -23.31 -9.98
CA LYS A 141 9.43 -23.65 -11.03
C LYS A 141 10.91 -23.53 -10.63
N GLY A 142 11.25 -22.82 -9.55
CA GLY A 142 12.62 -22.49 -9.18
C GLY A 142 13.25 -21.30 -9.93
N PHE A 143 12.53 -20.67 -10.86
CA PHE A 143 12.97 -19.48 -11.61
C PHE A 143 11.83 -18.78 -12.34
N VAL A 144 12.06 -17.53 -12.78
CA VAL A 144 11.28 -16.79 -13.78
C VAL A 144 12.21 -15.99 -14.72
N ALA A 145 11.66 -15.46 -15.80
CA ALA A 145 12.28 -14.42 -16.64
C ALA A 145 11.28 -13.29 -16.96
N PRO A 146 11.76 -12.09 -17.35
CA PRO A 146 10.88 -10.98 -17.72
C PRO A 146 9.99 -11.38 -18.89
N GLY A 147 8.70 -11.08 -18.78
CA GLY A 147 7.68 -11.47 -19.74
C GLY A 147 6.96 -12.80 -19.46
N ASP A 148 7.44 -13.63 -18.52
CA ASP A 148 6.72 -14.83 -18.08
C ASP A 148 5.34 -14.47 -17.51
N LEU A 149 4.28 -15.16 -17.94
CA LEU A 149 2.96 -15.09 -17.31
C LEU A 149 2.86 -16.16 -16.20
N ILE A 150 2.76 -15.72 -14.95
CA ILE A 150 2.73 -16.57 -13.75
C ILE A 150 1.48 -16.32 -12.91
N ARG A 151 1.03 -17.37 -12.21
CA ARG A 151 0.10 -17.31 -11.08
C ARG A 151 0.94 -17.31 -9.80
N VAL A 152 0.62 -16.45 -8.84
CA VAL A 152 1.39 -16.29 -7.61
C VAL A 152 0.49 -16.20 -6.38
N PHE A 153 1.00 -16.70 -5.26
CA PHE A 153 0.44 -16.39 -3.94
C PHE A 153 0.78 -14.97 -3.53
N VAL A 154 -0.03 -14.40 -2.63
CA VAL A 154 0.18 -13.07 -2.05
C VAL A 154 0.21 -13.18 -0.52
N ASP A 155 1.24 -12.63 0.11
CA ASP A 155 1.37 -12.59 1.57
C ASP A 155 0.32 -11.69 2.22
N TRP A 156 0.19 -10.45 1.74
CA TRP A 156 -0.68 -9.43 2.32
C TRP A 156 -1.44 -8.62 1.27
N ILE A 157 -2.62 -8.17 1.69
CA ILE A 157 -3.52 -7.33 0.90
C ILE A 157 -3.77 -6.03 1.65
N LEU A 158 -3.57 -4.88 1.00
CA LEU A 158 -3.77 -3.55 1.58
C LEU A 158 -4.96 -2.81 0.96
N ALA A 159 -5.73 -2.11 1.79
CA ALA A 159 -6.80 -1.22 1.34
C ALA A 159 -6.99 -0.02 2.29
N SER A 160 -7.27 1.15 1.71
CA SER A 160 -7.95 2.26 2.39
C SER A 160 -9.48 2.08 2.37
N GLU A 161 -10.21 2.88 3.13
CA GLU A 161 -11.67 2.83 3.23
C GLU A 161 -12.36 3.15 1.88
N VAL A 162 -11.80 4.05 1.09
CA VAL A 162 -12.29 4.39 -0.26
C VAL A 162 -12.09 3.21 -1.19
N SER A 163 -10.88 2.64 -1.17
CA SER A 163 -10.56 1.50 -2.01
C SER A 163 -11.40 0.27 -1.64
N TRP A 164 -11.67 0.07 -0.35
CA TRP A 164 -12.55 -0.98 0.15
C TRP A 164 -13.99 -0.80 -0.34
N ALA A 165 -14.53 0.42 -0.49
CA ALA A 165 -15.84 0.61 -1.12
C ALA A 165 -15.85 0.38 -2.64
N GLY A 166 -14.68 0.37 -3.30
CA GLY A 166 -14.51 -0.23 -4.62
C GLY A 166 -14.54 -1.76 -4.56
N MET A 167 -13.73 -2.35 -3.68
CA MET A 167 -13.60 -3.79 -3.49
C MET A 167 -14.91 -4.46 -3.03
N GLU A 168 -15.70 -3.84 -2.15
CA GLU A 168 -16.98 -4.35 -1.65
C GLU A 168 -17.98 -4.52 -2.81
N LYS A 169 -17.96 -3.65 -3.82
CA LYS A 169 -18.79 -3.81 -5.04
C LYS A 169 -18.40 -5.07 -5.81
N THR A 170 -17.11 -5.29 -6.02
CA THR A 170 -16.60 -6.50 -6.69
C THR A 170 -16.87 -7.75 -5.85
N TYR A 171 -16.55 -7.75 -4.56
CA TYR A 171 -16.80 -8.86 -3.64
C TYR A 171 -18.29 -9.27 -3.59
N ASN A 172 -19.19 -8.29 -3.65
CA ASN A 172 -20.63 -8.53 -3.79
C ASN A 172 -21.00 -9.15 -5.14
N SER A 173 -20.39 -8.74 -6.26
CA SER A 173 -20.65 -9.35 -7.58
C SER A 173 -20.06 -10.76 -7.72
N LEU A 174 -19.01 -11.09 -6.96
CA LEU A 174 -18.50 -12.47 -6.81
C LEU A 174 -19.41 -13.38 -5.95
N GLY A 175 -20.55 -12.87 -5.46
CA GLY A 175 -21.50 -13.65 -4.64
C GLY A 175 -21.14 -13.75 -3.16
N LYS A 176 -20.28 -12.87 -2.64
CA LYS A 176 -19.76 -12.87 -1.24
C LYS A 176 -19.11 -14.20 -0.81
N PRO A 177 -18.09 -14.71 -1.54
CA PRO A 177 -17.54 -16.08 -1.39
C PRO A 177 -16.60 -16.29 -0.16
N GLY A 178 -16.67 -15.41 0.84
CA GLY A 178 -15.69 -15.32 1.92
C GLY A 178 -14.31 -14.86 1.43
N ILE A 179 -13.41 -14.57 2.37
CA ILE A 179 -12.01 -14.25 2.08
C ILE A 179 -11.09 -15.46 2.35
N PHE A 180 -9.89 -15.46 1.79
CA PHE A 180 -8.94 -16.56 1.91
C PHE A 180 -8.30 -16.63 3.30
N ARG A 181 -7.78 -15.50 3.78
CA ARG A 181 -7.08 -15.33 5.06
C ARG A 181 -7.56 -14.10 5.81
N ASN A 182 -8.09 -14.29 7.03
CA ASN A 182 -8.51 -13.19 7.90
C ASN A 182 -7.34 -12.49 8.62
N ASP A 183 -6.13 -13.05 8.53
CA ASP A 183 -4.90 -12.56 9.15
C ASP A 183 -3.94 -11.86 8.19
N ARG A 184 -4.36 -11.64 6.93
CA ARG A 184 -3.53 -11.05 5.87
C ARG A 184 -4.21 -9.96 5.05
N PHE A 185 -5.32 -9.41 5.55
CA PHE A 185 -5.95 -8.23 4.99
C PHE A 185 -5.76 -7.04 5.93
N TRP A 186 -4.98 -6.04 5.49
CA TRP A 186 -4.72 -4.79 6.19
C TRP A 186 -5.63 -3.69 5.64
N LEU A 187 -6.58 -3.24 6.47
CA LEU A 187 -7.57 -2.24 6.10
C LEU A 187 -7.48 -1.04 7.06
N SER A 188 -7.05 0.11 6.54
CA SER A 188 -7.10 1.39 7.26
C SER A 188 -8.26 2.24 6.74
N GLY A 189 -8.63 3.27 7.50
CA GLY A 189 -9.35 4.41 6.96
C GLY A 189 -8.50 5.65 7.11
N ASP A 190 -8.08 6.28 6.02
CA ASP A 190 -7.07 7.34 6.09
C ASP A 190 -7.19 8.42 5.00
N HIS A 191 -7.82 8.12 3.86
CA HIS A 191 -7.84 9.04 2.71
C HIS A 191 -8.75 10.25 2.94
N VAL A 192 -9.99 9.97 3.34
CA VAL A 192 -11.06 10.97 3.41
C VAL A 192 -11.34 11.34 4.88
N VAL A 193 -10.57 10.82 5.82
CA VAL A 193 -11.09 10.40 7.13
C VAL A 193 -10.76 11.39 8.27
N ASP A 194 -11.70 12.25 8.69
CA ASP A 194 -11.47 13.23 9.78
C ASP A 194 -12.73 13.57 10.65
N PRO A 195 -12.62 13.69 11.99
CA PRO A 195 -13.77 13.78 12.89
C PRO A 195 -14.59 15.06 12.72
N ARG A 196 -14.04 16.09 12.07
CA ARG A 196 -14.75 17.32 11.71
C ARG A 196 -15.92 17.06 10.75
N VAL A 197 -15.86 15.98 9.96
CA VAL A 197 -16.78 15.69 8.84
C VAL A 197 -17.55 14.36 9.00
N ASN A 198 -17.33 13.65 10.10
CA ASN A 198 -17.85 12.33 10.48
C ASN A 198 -19.38 12.21 10.67
N LYS A 199 -20.12 13.29 10.37
CA LYS A 199 -21.57 13.46 10.63
C LYS A 199 -22.39 13.60 9.34
N LEU A 200 -21.75 13.55 8.18
CA LEU A 200 -22.38 13.81 6.89
C LEU A 200 -23.19 12.55 6.44
N PRO A 201 -23.73 12.43 5.20
CA PRO A 201 -24.85 11.46 4.95
C PRO A 201 -24.70 10.07 4.25
N GLU A 202 -23.53 9.53 3.81
CA GLU A 202 -23.31 8.12 3.30
C GLU A 202 -22.30 7.44 4.22
N VAL A 203 -21.07 7.96 4.19
CA VAL A 203 -19.72 7.39 4.42
C VAL A 203 -19.35 7.19 5.89
N GLN A 204 -20.27 7.47 6.80
CA GLN A 204 -20.59 6.56 7.90
C GLN A 204 -20.74 5.09 7.42
N ALA A 205 -20.94 4.87 6.12
CA ALA A 205 -20.91 3.62 5.38
C ALA A 205 -19.57 3.28 4.71
N LEU A 206 -18.54 4.13 4.70
CA LEU A 206 -17.15 3.67 4.57
C LEU A 206 -16.65 3.21 5.93
N ILE A 207 -16.99 3.92 7.03
CA ILE A 207 -16.84 3.39 8.40
C ILE A 207 -17.56 2.05 8.47
N SER A 208 -18.87 2.03 8.18
CA SER A 208 -19.66 0.82 8.34
C SER A 208 -19.34 -0.24 7.28
N ALA A 209 -18.81 0.08 6.09
CA ALA A 209 -18.27 -0.95 5.19
C ALA A 209 -17.02 -1.60 5.79
N THR A 210 -16.19 -0.81 6.46
CA THR A 210 -14.96 -1.28 7.10
C THR A 210 -15.25 -2.04 8.39
N GLU A 211 -16.13 -1.55 9.25
CA GLU A 211 -16.61 -2.26 10.46
C GLU A 211 -17.44 -3.50 10.11
N ARG A 212 -18.21 -3.48 9.01
CA ARG A 212 -18.79 -4.71 8.44
C ARG A 212 -17.70 -5.68 8.01
N ALA A 213 -16.67 -5.23 7.30
CA ALA A 213 -15.55 -6.09 6.88
C ALA A 213 -14.83 -6.72 8.08
N LYS A 214 -14.47 -5.92 9.11
CA LYS A 214 -13.90 -6.40 10.38
C LYS A 214 -14.70 -7.59 10.92
N LYS A 215 -16.02 -7.40 11.09
CA LYS A 215 -16.91 -8.37 11.72
C LYS A 215 -17.24 -9.57 10.81
N THR A 216 -17.58 -9.33 9.54
CA THR A 216 -17.93 -10.36 8.55
C THR A 216 -16.76 -11.28 8.22
N PHE A 217 -15.54 -10.75 8.18
CA PHE A 217 -14.34 -11.52 7.84
C PHE A 217 -13.53 -11.97 9.06
N LYS A 218 -13.97 -11.64 10.28
CA LYS A 218 -13.22 -11.88 11.52
C LYS A 218 -11.77 -11.35 11.43
N MET A 219 -11.58 -10.11 10.95
CA MET A 219 -10.25 -9.57 10.68
C MET A 219 -9.44 -9.44 11.99
N THR A 220 -8.26 -10.07 12.03
CA THR A 220 -7.33 -9.92 13.17
C THR A 220 -6.42 -8.70 13.02
N GLU A 221 -6.16 -8.30 11.76
CA GLU A 221 -5.27 -7.19 11.40
C GLU A 221 -6.08 -5.95 10.97
N TYR A 222 -6.99 -5.52 11.85
CA TYR A 222 -7.73 -4.27 11.72
C TYR A 222 -7.53 -3.40 12.95
N GLN A 223 -7.04 -2.19 12.75
CA GLN A 223 -6.78 -1.24 13.84
C GLN A 223 -7.62 0.04 13.74
N GLY A 224 -8.72 0.06 13.00
CA GLY A 224 -9.63 1.20 12.99
C GLY A 224 -9.19 2.39 12.14
N MET A 225 -10.15 3.28 11.91
CA MET A 225 -9.98 4.54 11.17
C MET A 225 -8.79 5.36 11.73
N ASN A 226 -7.83 5.65 10.85
CA ASN A 226 -6.54 6.34 11.02
C ASN A 226 -5.60 5.82 12.11
N TYR A 227 -5.60 4.52 12.41
CA TYR A 227 -4.42 3.96 13.08
C TYR A 227 -3.13 4.23 12.29
N THR A 228 -3.24 4.30 10.96
CA THR A 228 -2.15 4.57 10.05
C THR A 228 -2.69 5.30 8.83
N ILE A 229 -1.89 6.17 8.23
CA ILE A 229 -1.89 6.31 6.78
C ILE A 229 -1.42 4.96 6.24
N LEU A 230 -2.14 4.36 5.29
CA LEU A 230 -2.18 2.92 4.98
C LEU A 230 -0.83 2.19 5.08
N HIS A 231 0.21 2.81 4.51
CA HIS A 231 1.54 2.25 4.33
C HIS A 231 2.44 2.34 5.56
N THR A 232 2.25 3.31 6.46
CA THR A 232 3.23 3.67 7.51
C THR A 232 3.43 2.51 8.52
N GLU A 233 2.38 2.07 9.20
CA GLU A 233 2.47 0.91 10.11
C GLU A 233 2.44 -0.45 9.40
N PHE A 234 2.12 -0.47 8.11
CA PHE A 234 2.36 -1.68 7.31
C PHE A 234 3.87 -1.89 7.11
N TYR A 235 4.61 -0.87 6.70
CA TYR A 235 6.08 -0.93 6.58
C TYR A 235 6.76 -1.11 7.94
N ARG A 236 6.35 -0.37 8.98
CA ARG A 236 7.02 -0.41 10.30
C ARG A 236 6.83 -1.74 11.02
N GLU A 237 5.65 -2.36 10.93
CA GLU A 237 5.36 -3.61 11.66
C GLU A 237 5.14 -4.86 10.78
N ARG A 238 4.59 -4.79 9.56
CA ARG A 238 4.07 -6.00 8.87
C ARG A 238 4.84 -6.47 7.64
N ALA A 239 5.33 -5.55 6.81
CA ALA A 239 6.13 -5.86 5.63
C ALA A 239 7.43 -6.57 6.03
N GLN A 240 7.87 -7.57 5.29
CA GLN A 240 9.16 -8.25 5.55
C GLN A 240 9.96 -8.44 4.26
N PRO A 241 11.30 -8.49 4.34
CA PRO A 241 12.15 -8.97 3.26
C PRO A 241 11.61 -10.26 2.64
N GLY A 242 11.50 -10.27 1.32
CA GLY A 242 11.12 -11.42 0.53
C GLY A 242 9.61 -11.62 0.33
N MET A 243 8.74 -10.87 1.01
CA MET A 243 7.28 -10.99 0.84
C MET A 243 6.77 -10.44 -0.50
N LEU A 244 5.68 -11.01 -1.02
CA LEU A 244 4.91 -10.43 -2.14
C LEU A 244 3.58 -9.87 -1.63
N VAL A 245 3.39 -8.56 -1.79
CA VAL A 245 2.28 -7.80 -1.23
C VAL A 245 1.56 -7.04 -2.34
N VAL A 246 0.22 -6.98 -2.29
CA VAL A 246 -0.56 -6.15 -3.21
C VAL A 246 -1.47 -5.20 -2.44
N GLY A 247 -1.74 -4.02 -3.00
CA GLY A 247 -2.60 -3.03 -2.36
C GLY A 247 -3.40 -2.21 -3.34
N SER A 248 -4.58 -1.76 -2.91
CA SER A 248 -5.47 -0.93 -3.74
C SER A 248 -5.11 0.56 -3.73
N ASP A 249 -3.80 0.85 -3.72
CA ASP A 249 -3.19 2.17 -3.58
C ASP A 249 -1.83 2.15 -4.30
N SER A 250 -1.47 3.21 -5.05
CA SER A 250 -0.21 3.25 -5.82
C SER A 250 1.04 3.22 -4.94
N HIS A 251 0.97 3.81 -3.75
CA HIS A 251 2.08 3.98 -2.83
C HIS A 251 2.31 2.75 -1.93
N THR A 252 1.62 1.63 -2.18
CA THR A 252 1.93 0.30 -1.58
C THR A 252 3.40 -0.09 -1.77
N CYS A 253 4.06 0.39 -2.82
CA CYS A 253 5.50 0.25 -3.06
C CYS A 253 6.41 0.75 -1.92
N SER A 254 5.92 1.60 -1.00
CA SER A 254 6.70 2.10 0.15
C SER A 254 7.30 0.97 1.02
N ALA A 255 6.65 -0.19 1.08
CA ALA A 255 7.16 -1.36 1.80
C ALA A 255 8.45 -1.96 1.19
N GLY A 256 8.83 -1.59 -0.04
CA GLY A 256 10.10 -1.96 -0.66
C GLY A 256 11.35 -1.48 0.08
N ALA A 257 11.21 -0.55 1.04
CA ALA A 257 12.27 -0.12 1.95
C ALA A 257 12.92 -1.29 2.71
N VAL A 258 12.14 -2.33 3.04
CA VAL A 258 12.62 -3.56 3.70
C VAL A 258 12.85 -4.71 2.72
N GLY A 259 12.89 -4.47 1.40
CA GLY A 259 13.01 -5.52 0.38
C GLY A 259 11.77 -6.43 0.27
N CYS A 260 10.59 -5.88 0.57
CA CYS A 260 9.31 -6.49 0.26
C CYS A 260 8.92 -6.13 -1.18
N LEU A 261 8.48 -7.09 -2.00
CA LEU A 261 7.95 -6.80 -3.33
C LEU A 261 6.47 -6.38 -3.19
N ALA A 262 6.23 -5.08 -3.00
CA ALA A 262 4.90 -4.54 -2.73
C ALA A 262 4.39 -3.73 -3.92
N ILE A 263 3.23 -4.10 -4.49
CA ILE A 263 2.74 -3.55 -5.77
C ILE A 263 1.33 -2.97 -5.63
N GLY A 264 1.14 -1.74 -6.11
CA GLY A 264 -0.19 -1.13 -6.25
C GLY A 264 -0.93 -1.68 -7.48
N ILE A 265 -2.17 -2.15 -7.30
CA ILE A 265 -3.08 -2.60 -8.38
C ILE A 265 -4.51 -2.16 -8.03
N GLY A 266 -5.43 -1.99 -8.99
CA GLY A 266 -6.75 -1.42 -8.67
C GLY A 266 -7.69 -2.32 -7.87
N ALA A 267 -8.64 -1.72 -7.15
CA ALA A 267 -9.59 -2.36 -6.24
C ALA A 267 -10.27 -3.64 -6.78
N ALA A 268 -10.68 -3.63 -8.05
CA ALA A 268 -11.30 -4.81 -8.66
C ALA A 268 -10.34 -6.00 -8.77
N ASP A 269 -9.06 -5.75 -9.03
CA ASP A 269 -8.02 -6.77 -9.11
C ASP A 269 -7.60 -7.28 -7.72
N VAL A 270 -7.42 -6.37 -6.75
CA VAL A 270 -7.10 -6.70 -5.34
C VAL A 270 -8.16 -7.59 -4.69
N THR A 271 -9.41 -7.50 -5.15
CA THR A 271 -10.50 -8.34 -4.66
C THR A 271 -10.30 -9.83 -4.99
N LEU A 272 -9.55 -10.17 -6.04
CA LEU A 272 -9.31 -11.56 -6.43
C LEU A 272 -8.43 -12.33 -5.42
N PRO A 273 -7.17 -11.92 -5.11
CA PRO A 273 -6.37 -12.58 -4.09
C PRO A 273 -7.01 -12.49 -2.70
N LEU A 274 -7.87 -11.51 -2.42
CA LEU A 274 -8.63 -11.47 -1.16
C LEU A 274 -9.57 -12.69 -1.02
N VAL A 275 -10.13 -13.17 -2.13
CA VAL A 275 -11.04 -14.32 -2.17
C VAL A 275 -10.33 -15.67 -2.36
N THR A 276 -9.21 -15.69 -3.10
CA THR A 276 -8.52 -16.92 -3.56
C THR A 276 -7.17 -17.18 -2.91
N GLY A 277 -6.48 -16.15 -2.40
CA GLY A 277 -5.07 -16.21 -1.98
C GLY A 277 -4.06 -16.01 -3.12
N GLU A 278 -4.52 -15.88 -4.36
CA GLU A 278 -3.67 -15.85 -5.55
C GLU A 278 -4.03 -14.70 -6.50
N THR A 279 -3.04 -14.21 -7.23
CA THR A 279 -3.22 -13.33 -8.40
C THR A 279 -2.31 -13.79 -9.54
N TRP A 280 -2.27 -13.02 -10.63
CA TRP A 280 -1.45 -13.27 -11.81
C TRP A 280 -0.55 -12.08 -12.09
N PHE A 281 0.65 -12.31 -12.63
CA PHE A 281 1.51 -11.26 -13.17
C PHE A 281 2.15 -11.73 -14.48
N LYS A 282 2.31 -10.79 -15.43
CA LYS A 282 3.41 -10.85 -16.37
C LYS A 282 4.63 -10.28 -15.63
N VAL A 283 5.69 -11.06 -15.46
CA VAL A 283 6.91 -10.63 -14.74
C VAL A 283 7.49 -9.40 -15.44
N PRO A 284 7.62 -8.24 -14.78
CA PRO A 284 8.17 -7.04 -15.40
C PRO A 284 9.68 -7.14 -15.63
N GLU A 285 10.21 -6.27 -16.48
CA GLU A 285 11.64 -5.96 -16.47
C GLU A 285 12.00 -5.18 -15.19
N ALA A 286 13.24 -5.34 -14.71
CA ALA A 286 13.79 -4.54 -13.62
C ALA A 286 14.91 -3.62 -14.12
N ILE A 287 15.01 -2.42 -13.53
CA ILE A 287 16.18 -1.54 -13.63
C ILE A 287 16.91 -1.48 -12.29
N ASN A 288 18.21 -1.21 -12.33
CA ASN A 288 19.02 -1.03 -11.13
C ASN A 288 19.44 0.44 -11.00
N ILE A 289 18.96 1.10 -9.93
CA ILE A 289 19.46 2.42 -9.54
C ILE A 289 20.53 2.20 -8.48
N ARG A 290 21.79 2.33 -8.90
CA ARG A 290 22.98 2.16 -8.07
C ARG A 290 23.32 3.46 -7.38
N LEU A 291 22.99 3.55 -6.10
CA LEU A 291 23.35 4.69 -5.25
C LEU A 291 24.83 4.60 -4.87
N VAL A 292 25.58 5.67 -5.11
CA VAL A 292 27.00 5.82 -4.75
C VAL A 292 27.23 7.10 -3.95
N GLY A 293 28.46 7.33 -3.49
CA GLY A 293 28.78 8.44 -2.61
C GLY A 293 28.12 8.33 -1.24
N ALA A 294 27.87 9.47 -0.61
CA ALA A 294 27.12 9.60 0.63
C ALA A 294 26.34 10.94 0.63
N PRO A 295 25.13 11.00 1.19
CA PRO A 295 24.40 12.25 1.34
C PRO A 295 25.09 13.15 2.38
N LYS A 296 24.89 14.46 2.26
CA LYS A 296 25.31 15.44 3.27
C LYS A 296 24.47 15.27 4.55
N PRO A 297 24.96 15.69 5.74
CA PRO A 297 24.14 15.69 6.96
C PRO A 297 22.78 16.36 6.73
N GLY A 298 21.70 15.78 7.29
CA GLY A 298 20.34 16.30 7.19
C GLY A 298 19.63 16.14 5.83
N ILE A 299 20.29 15.62 4.80
CA ILE A 299 19.64 15.26 3.54
C ILE A 299 18.83 13.96 3.73
N GLY A 300 17.51 14.04 3.53
CA GLY A 300 16.58 12.93 3.77
C GLY A 300 16.26 12.12 2.51
N GLY A 301 15.52 11.02 2.69
CA GLY A 301 15.06 10.18 1.57
C GLY A 301 14.18 10.93 0.56
N LYS A 302 13.45 11.97 1.02
CA LYS A 302 12.65 12.87 0.18
C LYS A 302 13.52 13.69 -0.77
N ASP A 303 14.64 14.24 -0.29
CA ASP A 303 15.59 14.98 -1.14
C ASP A 303 16.27 14.04 -2.16
N VAL A 304 16.62 12.82 -1.74
CA VAL A 304 17.21 11.78 -2.61
C VAL A 304 16.27 11.38 -3.74
N ILE A 305 14.97 11.14 -3.48
CA ILE A 305 14.04 10.77 -4.56
C ILE A 305 13.65 11.96 -5.45
N LEU A 306 13.64 13.19 -4.93
CA LEU A 306 13.53 14.38 -5.78
C LEU A 306 14.75 14.54 -6.71
N TYR A 307 15.98 14.27 -6.24
CA TYR A 307 17.15 14.24 -7.12
C TYR A 307 17.07 13.14 -8.20
N ILE A 308 16.60 11.94 -7.83
CA ILE A 308 16.40 10.84 -8.78
C ILE A 308 15.33 11.22 -9.83
N LEU A 309 14.23 11.88 -9.42
CA LEU A 309 13.23 12.46 -10.33
C LEU A 309 13.80 13.58 -11.21
N GLN A 310 14.68 14.43 -10.68
CA GLN A 310 15.37 15.47 -11.47
C GLN A 310 16.21 14.86 -12.61
N VAL A 311 17.00 13.83 -12.28
CA VAL A 311 17.96 13.21 -13.21
C VAL A 311 17.29 12.28 -14.22
N LEU A 312 16.26 11.53 -13.81
CA LEU A 312 15.63 10.51 -14.66
C LEU A 312 14.32 10.96 -15.33
N LYS A 313 13.58 11.88 -14.71
CA LYS A 313 12.21 12.30 -15.09
C LYS A 313 11.14 11.19 -14.99
N ARG A 314 9.88 11.59 -15.03
CA ARG A 314 8.70 10.72 -14.89
C ARG A 314 8.43 9.93 -16.16
N ASN A 315 8.01 8.66 -16.00
CA ASN A 315 7.61 7.75 -17.09
C ASN A 315 8.70 7.53 -18.16
N THR A 316 9.97 7.59 -17.78
CA THR A 316 11.12 7.36 -18.69
C THR A 316 11.64 5.93 -18.56
N ILE A 317 12.82 5.72 -17.97
CA ILE A 317 13.47 4.41 -17.84
C ILE A 317 12.69 3.45 -16.93
N ALA A 318 11.98 4.00 -15.94
CA ALA A 318 11.26 3.24 -14.93
C ALA A 318 9.83 2.87 -15.35
N SER A 319 9.29 3.44 -16.45
CA SER A 319 7.91 3.17 -16.89
C SER A 319 7.69 1.67 -17.05
N ASP A 320 6.71 1.14 -16.32
CA ASP A 320 6.27 -0.25 -16.40
C ASP A 320 7.36 -1.28 -16.03
N ARG A 321 8.36 -0.83 -15.26
CA ARG A 321 9.45 -1.64 -14.71
C ARG A 321 9.47 -1.62 -13.18
N ILE A 322 10.18 -2.57 -12.60
CA ILE A 322 10.55 -2.60 -11.19
C ILE A 322 11.87 -1.86 -10.99
N VAL A 323 11.99 -1.08 -9.92
CA VAL A 323 13.22 -0.34 -9.60
C VAL A 323 13.91 -0.98 -8.40
N GLU A 324 15.09 -1.57 -8.62
CA GLU A 324 15.92 -2.10 -7.54
C GLU A 324 17.00 -1.08 -7.15
N PHE A 325 16.94 -0.62 -5.91
CA PHE A 325 17.92 0.30 -5.35
C PHE A 325 19.05 -0.48 -4.71
N THR A 326 20.26 -0.34 -5.26
CA THR A 326 21.46 -1.07 -4.83
C THR A 326 22.67 -0.14 -4.75
N GLY A 327 23.88 -0.67 -4.54
CA GLY A 327 25.13 0.10 -4.49
C GLY A 327 25.55 0.55 -3.08
N PRO A 328 26.80 1.04 -2.93
CA PRO A 328 27.40 1.35 -1.63
C PRO A 328 26.73 2.53 -0.90
N GLY A 329 26.02 3.41 -1.61
CA GLY A 329 25.31 4.56 -1.02
C GLY A 329 24.13 4.16 -0.12
N VAL A 330 23.51 3.00 -0.36
CA VAL A 330 22.32 2.51 0.37
C VAL A 330 22.55 2.42 1.88
N ARG A 331 23.78 2.10 2.32
CA ARG A 331 24.16 2.00 3.75
C ARG A 331 24.06 3.34 4.51
N HIS A 332 24.02 4.46 3.78
CA HIS A 332 23.89 5.81 4.36
C HIS A 332 22.42 6.27 4.45
N LEU A 333 21.47 5.48 3.92
CA LEU A 333 20.04 5.75 4.01
C LEU A 333 19.41 4.88 5.10
N SER A 334 18.74 5.52 6.06
CA SER A 334 17.87 4.87 7.04
C SER A 334 16.72 4.12 6.35
N LEU A 335 16.05 3.21 7.07
CA LEU A 335 14.88 2.52 6.52
C LEU A 335 13.73 3.49 6.21
N ASP A 336 13.62 4.59 6.96
CA ASP A 336 12.65 5.66 6.73
C ASP A 336 13.00 6.48 5.47
N ALA A 337 14.28 6.81 5.25
CA ALA A 337 14.74 7.41 4.00
C ALA A 337 14.52 6.47 2.79
N ARG A 338 14.79 5.17 2.95
CA ARG A 338 14.48 4.14 1.94
C ARG A 338 12.97 4.03 1.68
N PHE A 339 12.13 4.25 2.68
CA PHE A 339 10.67 4.29 2.55
C PHE A 339 10.21 5.50 1.74
N ALA A 340 10.74 6.70 1.96
CA ALA A 340 10.42 7.87 1.13
C ALA A 340 10.81 7.64 -0.36
N VAL A 341 11.96 7.02 -0.61
CA VAL A 341 12.42 6.65 -1.97
C VAL A 341 11.53 5.57 -2.60
N SER A 342 11.17 4.52 -1.85
CA SER A 342 10.31 3.42 -2.33
C SER A 342 8.88 3.90 -2.57
N ASN A 343 8.36 4.82 -1.75
CA ASN A 343 7.07 5.48 -1.89
C ASN A 343 7.00 6.21 -3.23
N MET A 344 7.88 7.18 -3.46
CA MET A 344 7.85 8.01 -4.67
C MET A 344 8.40 7.33 -5.93
N THR A 345 8.69 6.03 -5.90
CA THR A 345 9.02 5.28 -7.13
C THR A 345 7.84 5.21 -8.11
N THR A 346 6.59 5.28 -7.64
CA THR A 346 5.43 5.35 -8.55
C THR A 346 5.36 6.69 -9.30
N GLU A 347 5.91 7.78 -8.75
CA GLU A 347 6.05 9.06 -9.45
C GLU A 347 7.12 9.05 -10.56
N LEU A 348 8.08 8.10 -10.54
CA LEU A 348 8.97 7.82 -11.68
C LEU A 348 8.27 7.04 -12.81
N GLY A 349 7.05 6.55 -12.58
CA GLY A 349 6.35 5.60 -13.46
C GLY A 349 6.67 4.13 -13.16
N GLY A 350 7.45 3.84 -12.10
CA GLY A 350 7.78 2.49 -11.67
C GLY A 350 6.58 1.72 -11.10
N ILE A 351 6.51 0.42 -11.39
CA ILE A 351 5.51 -0.51 -10.82
C ILE A 351 5.68 -0.60 -9.31
N THR A 352 6.94 -0.66 -8.86
CA THR A 352 7.35 -0.60 -7.46
C THR A 352 8.85 -0.36 -7.37
N GLY A 353 9.30 0.13 -6.22
CA GLY A 353 10.72 0.32 -5.90
C GLY A 353 11.07 -0.45 -4.64
N LEU A 354 12.16 -1.21 -4.66
CA LEU A 354 12.63 -1.97 -3.50
C LEU A 354 14.16 -1.91 -3.32
N PHE A 355 14.59 -1.92 -2.06
CA PHE A 355 16.00 -1.95 -1.68
C PHE A 355 16.47 -3.38 -1.43
N ALA A 356 17.75 -3.64 -1.72
CA ALA A 356 18.41 -4.86 -1.28
C ALA A 356 18.49 -4.90 0.27
N PRO A 357 17.93 -5.93 0.94
CA PRO A 357 18.05 -6.09 2.38
C PRO A 357 19.50 -6.16 2.86
N ASP A 358 19.80 -5.37 3.89
CA ASP A 358 21.11 -5.30 4.54
C ASP A 358 20.98 -5.47 6.06
N ASN A 359 22.09 -5.25 6.79
CA ASN A 359 22.12 -5.39 8.24
C ASN A 359 21.15 -4.40 8.92
N MET A 360 20.98 -3.19 8.38
CA MET A 360 20.02 -2.22 8.91
C MET A 360 18.58 -2.72 8.74
N THR A 361 18.26 -3.33 7.59
CA THR A 361 16.97 -4.01 7.39
C THR A 361 16.78 -5.14 8.40
N GLN A 362 17.78 -6.00 8.60
CA GLN A 362 17.70 -7.11 9.55
C GLN A 362 17.51 -6.64 11.00
N GLU A 363 18.23 -5.59 11.43
CA GLU A 363 18.03 -4.98 12.74
C GLU A 363 16.64 -4.37 12.90
N PHE A 364 16.14 -3.66 11.89
CA PHE A 364 14.80 -3.05 11.89
C PHE A 364 13.70 -4.11 12.11
N ILE A 365 13.76 -5.23 11.36
CA ILE A 365 12.82 -6.35 11.53
C ILE A 365 12.98 -7.00 12.91
N ASN A 366 14.21 -7.26 13.37
CA ASN A 366 14.45 -7.91 14.67
C ASN A 366 13.95 -7.10 15.87
N ARG A 367 14.00 -5.76 15.79
CA ARG A 367 13.56 -4.81 16.82
C ARG A 367 12.03 -4.75 17.00
N ARG A 368 11.23 -5.27 16.07
CA ARG A 368 9.76 -5.33 16.18
C ARG A 368 9.31 -6.12 17.41
N LYS A 369 8.19 -5.73 18.00
CA LYS A 369 7.72 -6.33 19.28
C LYS A 369 7.16 -7.73 19.08
N LEU A 370 6.28 -7.91 18.10
CA LEU A 370 5.51 -9.15 17.91
C LEU A 370 6.31 -10.18 17.11
N THR A 371 6.34 -11.43 17.57
CA THR A 371 7.09 -12.51 16.89
C THR A 371 6.56 -12.80 15.49
N ARG A 372 5.23 -12.72 15.30
CA ARG A 372 4.56 -12.89 13.98
C ARG A 372 4.93 -11.83 12.93
N HIS A 373 5.60 -10.76 13.34
CA HIS A 373 6.04 -9.63 12.51
C HIS A 373 7.55 -9.68 12.17
N LYS A 374 8.24 -10.75 12.59
CA LYS A 374 9.67 -11.00 12.33
C LYS A 374 9.99 -12.49 12.13
N CYS A 375 9.06 -13.23 11.55
CA CYS A 375 9.17 -14.67 11.30
C CYS A 375 9.05 -14.96 9.80
N ASN A 376 9.70 -16.04 9.33
CA ASN A 376 9.71 -16.46 7.92
C ASN A 376 10.24 -15.38 6.94
N THR A 377 11.11 -14.49 7.42
CA THR A 377 11.71 -13.40 6.64
C THR A 377 12.81 -13.91 5.71
N VAL A 378 12.81 -13.51 4.43
CA VAL A 378 13.75 -14.01 3.41
C VAL A 378 14.59 -12.86 2.83
N TYR A 379 15.86 -12.81 3.22
CA TYR A 379 16.80 -11.73 2.87
C TYR A 379 17.47 -11.94 1.51
N PHE A 380 16.69 -11.91 0.43
CA PHE A 380 17.22 -12.07 -0.94
C PHE A 380 18.20 -10.95 -1.33
N LYS A 381 19.20 -11.32 -2.12
CA LYS A 381 20.08 -10.40 -2.87
C LYS A 381 20.05 -10.80 -4.35
N PRO A 382 20.28 -9.87 -5.29
CA PRO A 382 20.38 -10.25 -6.70
C PRO A 382 21.55 -11.21 -6.91
N ASP A 383 21.49 -12.05 -7.95
CA ASP A 383 22.66 -12.82 -8.38
C ASP A 383 23.75 -11.89 -8.97
N VAL A 384 25.00 -12.34 -8.99
CA VAL A 384 26.16 -11.55 -9.47
C VAL A 384 26.07 -11.25 -10.98
N ASP A 385 25.38 -12.12 -11.72
CA ASP A 385 25.05 -12.08 -13.15
C ASP A 385 23.56 -11.74 -13.38
N ALA A 386 22.88 -11.10 -12.42
CA ALA A 386 21.49 -10.68 -12.60
C ALA A 386 21.36 -9.63 -13.71
N GLU A 387 20.49 -9.90 -14.68
CA GLU A 387 20.26 -9.06 -15.86
C GLU A 387 19.24 -7.96 -15.52
N TYR A 388 19.61 -6.70 -15.76
CA TYR A 388 18.74 -5.54 -15.62
C TYR A 388 18.55 -4.86 -16.98
N ALA A 389 17.34 -4.40 -17.29
CA ALA A 389 17.02 -3.72 -18.55
C ALA A 389 17.76 -2.38 -18.70
N ALA A 390 18.09 -1.74 -17.57
CA ALA A 390 18.99 -0.59 -17.51
C ALA A 390 19.68 -0.54 -16.13
N VAL A 391 20.88 0.06 -16.08
CA VAL A 391 21.62 0.33 -14.85
C VAL A 391 22.04 1.79 -14.85
N HIS A 392 21.62 2.53 -13.83
CA HIS A 392 21.92 3.96 -13.67
C HIS A 392 22.62 4.21 -12.35
N GLU A 393 23.68 5.00 -12.36
CA GLU A 393 24.41 5.39 -11.15
C GLU A 393 23.96 6.79 -10.70
N ILE A 394 23.66 6.93 -9.40
CA ILE A 394 23.22 8.18 -8.78
C ILE A 394 24.15 8.48 -7.61
N ASP A 395 24.88 9.58 -7.69
CA ASP A 395 25.81 10.00 -6.65
C ASP A 395 25.12 10.88 -5.60
N LEU A 396 25.03 10.35 -4.38
CA LEU A 396 24.37 11.00 -3.25
C LEU A 396 25.10 12.27 -2.76
N THR A 397 26.37 12.48 -3.13
CA THR A 397 27.11 13.70 -2.74
C THR A 397 26.58 14.96 -3.44
N ASN A 398 25.96 14.79 -4.60
CA ASN A 398 25.33 15.85 -5.38
C ASN A 398 23.94 16.23 -4.86
N VAL A 399 23.35 15.45 -3.94
CA VAL A 399 22.04 15.75 -3.37
C VAL A 399 22.13 17.01 -2.49
N THR A 400 21.18 17.91 -2.69
CA THR A 400 20.90 19.11 -1.88
C THR A 400 19.46 19.06 -1.41
N SER A 401 19.02 20.09 -0.72
CA SER A 401 17.60 20.47 -0.68
C SER A 401 17.05 20.64 -2.11
N PHE A 402 15.82 20.18 -2.34
CA PHE A 402 15.15 20.26 -3.64
C PHE A 402 13.68 20.67 -3.51
N ILE A 403 13.16 21.36 -4.52
CA ILE A 403 11.75 21.67 -4.71
C ILE A 403 11.26 21.12 -6.05
N ALA A 404 10.15 20.37 -6.05
CA ALA A 404 9.39 20.02 -7.24
C ALA A 404 8.27 21.05 -7.44
N ARG A 405 8.25 21.71 -8.61
CA ARG A 405 7.36 22.83 -8.88
C ARG A 405 5.99 22.36 -9.38
N TYR A 406 4.95 23.06 -8.97
CA TYR A 406 3.59 22.81 -9.47
C TYR A 406 3.53 22.92 -11.01
N PRO A 407 2.85 22.04 -11.75
CA PRO A 407 2.08 20.87 -11.29
C PRO A 407 2.80 19.51 -11.45
N GLN A 408 4.13 19.48 -11.58
CA GLN A 408 4.87 18.29 -12.02
C GLN A 408 5.83 17.77 -10.94
N PRO A 409 5.77 16.48 -10.54
CA PRO A 409 6.59 15.97 -9.43
C PRO A 409 8.06 15.75 -9.84
N ASP A 410 8.36 15.81 -11.14
CA ASP A 410 9.70 15.70 -11.72
C ASP A 410 10.25 17.02 -12.30
N ASP A 411 9.50 18.13 -12.25
CA ASP A 411 10.06 19.48 -12.45
C ASP A 411 10.78 19.96 -11.18
N VAL A 412 11.90 19.29 -10.90
CA VAL A 412 12.71 19.48 -9.69
C VAL A 412 13.88 20.43 -9.95
N VAL A 413 14.02 21.44 -9.09
CA VAL A 413 15.16 22.38 -9.02
C VAL A 413 15.70 22.47 -7.59
N PRO A 414 16.96 22.85 -7.37
CA PRO A 414 17.47 23.20 -6.04
C PRO A 414 16.65 24.31 -5.40
N VAL A 415 16.47 24.28 -4.08
CA VAL A 415 15.66 25.29 -3.36
C VAL A 415 16.16 26.72 -3.59
N THR A 416 17.48 26.89 -3.76
CA THR A 416 18.15 28.17 -4.03
C THR A 416 17.78 28.82 -5.37
N GLU A 417 17.14 28.11 -6.31
CA GLU A 417 16.68 28.71 -7.58
C GLU A 417 15.34 29.43 -7.45
N GLU A 418 14.54 29.10 -6.42
CA GLU A 418 13.18 29.60 -6.19
C GLU A 418 13.07 30.34 -4.82
N GLU A 419 14.20 30.58 -4.15
CA GLU A 419 14.26 31.12 -2.79
C GLU A 419 13.58 32.48 -2.65
N GLY A 420 12.84 32.67 -1.56
CA GLY A 420 12.04 33.87 -1.28
C GLY A 420 10.62 33.86 -1.84
N MET A 421 10.22 32.83 -2.62
CA MET A 421 8.84 32.58 -3.08
C MET A 421 7.85 32.70 -1.91
N GLU A 422 6.86 33.60 -2.02
CA GLU A 422 5.81 33.80 -1.01
C GLU A 422 4.89 32.57 -0.90
N LEU A 423 4.46 32.23 0.32
CA LEU A 423 3.63 31.05 0.60
C LEU A 423 2.39 31.43 1.42
N ASP A 424 1.23 30.90 1.06
CA ASP A 424 0.01 30.94 1.89
C ASP A 424 -0.04 29.80 2.90
N GLY A 425 0.61 28.66 2.60
CA GLY A 425 0.57 27.48 3.46
C GLY A 425 1.81 26.57 3.44
N CYS A 426 2.02 25.86 4.55
CA CYS A 426 3.07 24.87 4.77
C CYS A 426 2.45 23.58 5.34
N PHE A 427 2.66 22.43 4.69
CA PHE A 427 2.10 21.14 5.10
C PHE A 427 3.16 20.03 5.22
N ILE A 428 3.41 19.56 6.45
CA ILE A 428 4.29 18.42 6.73
C ILE A 428 3.43 17.20 7.02
N GLY A 429 3.48 16.17 6.18
CA GLY A 429 2.64 14.98 6.36
C GLY A 429 2.50 14.14 5.09
N ALA A 430 1.33 13.55 4.88
CA ALA A 430 1.08 12.51 3.87
C ALA A 430 1.81 11.17 4.13
N CYS A 431 1.54 10.17 3.29
CA CYS A 431 2.12 8.83 3.45
C CYS A 431 3.64 8.80 3.34
N THR A 432 4.26 9.73 2.60
CA THR A 432 5.71 9.81 2.34
C THR A 432 6.53 10.28 3.54
N THR A 433 5.93 11.06 4.45
CA THR A 433 6.63 11.67 5.59
C THR A 433 6.73 10.70 6.76
N THR A 434 7.96 10.41 7.18
CA THR A 434 8.30 9.35 8.14
C THR A 434 8.51 9.84 9.58
N GLU A 435 8.91 8.94 10.50
CA GLU A 435 9.29 9.34 11.86
C GLU A 435 10.52 10.25 11.83
N GLU A 436 11.48 9.90 10.96
CA GLU A 436 12.72 10.65 10.75
C GLU A 436 12.46 12.07 10.20
N ASP A 437 11.61 12.21 9.17
CA ASP A 437 11.26 13.51 8.59
C ASP A 437 10.61 14.47 9.61
N LEU A 438 9.77 13.95 10.50
CA LEU A 438 9.08 14.74 11.53
C LEU A 438 10.00 15.14 12.68
N ILE A 439 10.94 14.27 13.06
CA ILE A 439 11.98 14.62 14.03
C ILE A 439 12.88 15.71 13.44
N LEU A 440 13.32 15.55 12.18
CA LEU A 440 14.17 16.52 11.49
C LEU A 440 13.48 17.88 11.31
N GLY A 441 12.21 17.91 10.91
CA GLY A 441 11.43 19.14 10.80
C GLY A 441 11.29 19.87 12.13
N ALA A 442 11.05 19.16 13.24
CA ALA A 442 11.03 19.76 14.57
C ALA A 442 12.39 20.32 15.00
N LEU A 443 13.50 19.61 14.73
CA LEU A 443 14.85 20.09 15.05
C LEU A 443 15.25 21.34 14.25
N VAL A 444 14.82 21.45 12.98
CA VAL A 444 14.99 22.67 12.16
C VAL A 444 14.24 23.85 12.78
N ILE A 445 13.00 23.64 13.23
CA ILE A 445 12.19 24.66 13.92
C ILE A 445 12.86 25.10 15.21
N GLU A 446 13.26 24.16 16.06
CA GLU A 446 13.87 24.45 17.36
C GLU A 446 15.15 25.28 17.18
N GLN A 447 16.00 24.91 16.21
CA GLN A 447 17.24 25.61 15.93
C GLN A 447 17.01 27.02 15.33
N ALA A 448 15.91 27.25 14.61
CA ALA A 448 15.51 28.59 14.18
C ALA A 448 15.06 29.45 15.39
N MET A 449 14.24 28.90 16.30
CA MET A 449 13.83 29.60 17.53
C MET A 449 15.02 29.92 18.45
N ARG A 450 15.96 28.98 18.61
CA ARG A 450 17.22 29.18 19.37
C ARG A 450 18.11 30.28 18.79
N LYS A 451 18.05 30.52 17.47
CA LYS A 451 18.69 31.67 16.79
C LYS A 451 17.92 32.99 16.92
N GLY A 452 16.73 32.98 17.52
CA GLY A 452 15.88 34.16 17.74
C GLY A 452 14.80 34.39 16.67
N SER A 453 14.70 33.53 15.65
CA SER A 453 13.63 33.60 14.65
C SER A 453 12.27 33.35 15.29
N LYS A 454 11.23 34.01 14.79
CA LYS A 454 9.85 33.87 15.27
C LYS A 454 8.89 33.65 14.10
N PRO A 455 7.93 32.71 14.17
CA PRO A 455 6.95 32.52 13.12
C PRO A 455 6.12 33.79 12.89
N THR A 456 5.88 34.14 11.63
CA THR A 456 4.93 35.20 11.27
C THR A 456 3.50 34.77 11.58
N ALA A 457 2.68 35.70 12.10
CA ALA A 457 1.26 35.46 12.38
C ALA A 457 0.39 35.28 11.12
N LYS A 458 0.99 35.29 9.93
CA LYS A 458 0.36 34.97 8.64
C LYS A 458 0.60 33.50 8.26
N GLY A 459 -0.16 33.03 7.28
CA GLY A 459 0.01 31.72 6.65
C GLY A 459 -0.52 30.55 7.47
N LYS A 460 -0.90 29.48 6.78
CA LYS A 460 -1.39 28.23 7.36
C LYS A 460 -0.22 27.28 7.59
N ARG A 461 -0.20 26.58 8.72
CA ARG A 461 0.81 25.57 9.04
C ARG A 461 0.11 24.33 9.59
N LYS A 462 0.36 23.17 9.00
CA LYS A 462 -0.26 21.90 9.39
C LYS A 462 0.80 20.80 9.44
N VAL A 463 0.84 20.04 10.53
CA VAL A 463 1.66 18.82 10.64
C VAL A 463 0.75 17.61 10.87
N VAL A 464 0.86 16.59 10.03
CA VAL A 464 0.06 15.35 10.09
C VAL A 464 0.99 14.14 10.14
N PRO A 465 1.31 13.65 11.36
CA PRO A 465 2.11 12.44 11.52
C PRO A 465 1.37 11.14 11.22
N GLY A 466 2.09 10.16 10.68
CA GLY A 466 1.49 9.09 9.88
C GLY A 466 0.66 7.99 10.57
N SER A 467 0.50 7.91 11.90
CA SER A 467 -0.09 6.67 12.50
C SER A 467 -0.63 6.68 13.96
N ILE A 468 -0.35 5.64 14.76
CA ILE A 468 -0.39 5.58 16.23
C ILE A 468 1.01 5.37 16.89
N PRO A 469 2.08 5.01 16.16
CA PRO A 469 3.46 4.95 16.70
C PRO A 469 4.59 5.86 16.07
N ILE A 470 4.36 7.17 15.84
CA ILE A 470 5.22 8.37 15.54
C ILE A 470 4.98 9.68 16.43
N LEU A 471 3.84 10.43 16.47
CA LEU A 471 3.48 11.67 17.32
C LEU A 471 3.30 11.66 18.89
N TYR A 472 2.40 10.91 19.58
CA TYR A 472 2.51 10.58 21.02
C TYR A 472 3.92 10.50 21.71
N ARG A 473 4.92 9.68 21.34
CA ARG A 473 6.33 9.92 21.76
C ARG A 473 7.06 11.05 21.01
N LEU A 474 6.54 11.69 19.93
CA LEU A 474 6.95 13.09 19.66
C LEU A 474 6.51 14.01 20.84
N ARG A 475 5.40 13.73 21.55
CA ARG A 475 5.02 14.44 22.79
C ARG A 475 5.90 14.01 23.97
N GLU A 476 6.24 12.73 24.13
CA GLU A 476 7.26 12.34 25.14
C GLU A 476 8.65 12.98 24.86
N LEU A 477 8.97 13.30 23.60
CA LEU A 477 10.18 14.03 23.22
C LEU A 477 10.05 15.57 23.30
N GLY A 478 8.86 16.14 23.51
CA GLY A 478 8.63 17.58 23.42
C GLY A 478 8.61 18.17 22.00
N LEU A 479 8.66 17.34 20.95
CA LEU A 479 8.71 17.79 19.55
C LEU A 479 7.34 18.24 19.02
N CYS A 480 6.23 17.84 19.65
CA CYS A 480 4.91 18.38 19.31
C CYS A 480 4.77 19.83 19.76
N GLU A 481 5.34 20.12 20.92
CA GLU A 481 5.31 21.42 21.57
C GLU A 481 6.12 22.42 20.73
N ILE A 482 7.28 22.01 20.20
CA ILE A 482 8.07 22.77 19.21
C ILE A 482 7.26 23.07 17.93
N TYR A 483 6.53 22.10 17.38
CA TYR A 483 5.63 22.34 16.24
C TYR A 483 4.49 23.34 16.58
N ALA A 484 3.90 23.22 17.77
CA ALA A 484 2.82 24.10 18.22
C ALA A 484 3.30 25.54 18.48
N GLU A 485 4.50 25.70 19.07
CA GLU A 485 5.18 27.00 19.23
C GLU A 485 5.54 27.64 17.88
N ALA A 486 5.76 26.83 16.85
CA ALA A 486 5.92 27.29 15.47
C ALA A 486 4.59 27.65 14.77
N GLY A 487 3.46 27.50 15.46
CA GLY A 487 2.12 27.76 14.93
C GLY A 487 1.58 26.67 14.00
N PHE A 488 2.18 25.46 13.99
CA PHE A 488 1.60 24.33 13.26
C PHE A 488 0.39 23.77 14.00
N GLU A 489 -0.74 23.66 13.31
CA GLU A 489 -1.85 22.82 13.75
C GLU A 489 -1.41 21.34 13.66
N ILE A 490 -1.41 20.65 14.79
CA ILE A 490 -1.14 19.20 14.84
C ILE A 490 -2.41 18.46 14.45
N GLY A 491 -2.45 17.98 13.22
CA GLY A 491 -3.51 17.13 12.72
C GLY A 491 -3.41 15.69 13.20
N ILE A 492 -4.54 14.99 13.09
CA ILE A 492 -4.60 13.53 13.16
C ILE A 492 -3.94 12.91 11.91
N PRO A 493 -3.47 11.66 11.98
CA PRO A 493 -3.05 10.90 10.81
C PRO A 493 -4.15 10.81 9.75
N GLY A 494 -3.74 10.82 8.50
CA GLY A 494 -4.60 10.73 7.33
C GLY A 494 -3.90 11.39 6.15
N CYS A 495 -4.47 11.27 4.96
CA CYS A 495 -3.90 11.91 3.78
C CYS A 495 -3.97 13.45 3.89
N SER A 496 -5.02 14.00 4.53
CA SER A 496 -5.20 15.46 4.73
C SER A 496 -5.01 16.20 3.38
N TYR A 497 -4.24 17.29 3.36
CA TYR A 497 -3.93 18.06 2.15
C TYR A 497 -3.26 17.26 1.00
N CYS A 498 -2.72 16.05 1.24
CA CYS A 498 -2.09 15.22 0.19
C CYS A 498 -3.02 14.85 -0.97
N VAL A 499 -4.32 14.79 -0.71
CA VAL A 499 -5.34 14.33 -1.66
C VAL A 499 -6.60 15.21 -1.67
N GLY A 500 -6.72 16.17 -0.74
CA GLY A 500 -7.82 17.13 -0.68
C GLY A 500 -9.22 16.52 -0.51
N MET A 501 -9.33 15.24 -0.17
CA MET A 501 -10.64 14.55 -0.07
C MET A 501 -11.32 14.72 1.31
N SER A 502 -10.57 15.08 2.34
CA SER A 502 -11.03 15.13 3.73
C SER A 502 -11.38 16.56 4.19
N ALA A 503 -11.38 16.83 5.51
CA ALA A 503 -11.63 18.14 6.11
C ALA A 503 -10.54 19.20 5.86
N ASP A 504 -9.41 18.82 5.25
CA ASP A 504 -8.30 19.71 4.91
C ASP A 504 -8.22 19.87 3.38
N GLN A 505 -8.39 21.10 2.91
CA GLN A 505 -8.28 21.51 1.50
C GLN A 505 -7.60 22.89 1.40
N ALA A 506 -6.68 23.04 0.45
CA ALA A 506 -6.12 24.33 0.07
C ALA A 506 -7.14 25.12 -0.78
N ALA A 507 -7.20 26.44 -0.61
CA ALA A 507 -8.17 27.27 -1.34
C ALA A 507 -7.67 27.66 -2.74
N PRO A 508 -8.57 28.07 -3.67
CA PRO A 508 -8.17 28.48 -5.01
C PRO A 508 -7.20 29.66 -4.98
N GLY A 509 -6.07 29.53 -5.68
CA GLY A 509 -5.01 30.54 -5.76
C GLY A 509 -4.02 30.54 -4.59
N GLU A 510 -4.21 29.74 -3.54
CA GLU A 510 -3.22 29.64 -2.45
C GLU A 510 -1.97 28.89 -2.90
N VAL A 511 -0.80 29.45 -2.59
CA VAL A 511 0.51 28.81 -2.83
C VAL A 511 0.96 28.04 -1.58
N TRP A 512 1.18 26.74 -1.73
CA TRP A 512 1.56 25.83 -0.66
C TRP A 512 2.88 25.14 -0.94
N ILE A 513 3.67 24.87 0.10
CA ILE A 513 4.77 23.90 0.05
C ILE A 513 4.51 22.72 0.99
N SER A 514 4.83 21.51 0.53
CA SER A 514 4.50 20.27 1.24
C SER A 514 5.56 19.17 1.13
N SER A 515 5.62 18.30 2.14
CA SER A 515 6.42 17.06 2.10
C SER A 515 5.72 15.85 1.45
N GLN A 516 4.53 16.04 0.87
CA GLN A 516 3.78 15.00 0.14
C GLN A 516 4.46 14.57 -1.19
N ASN A 517 3.90 13.57 -1.86
CA ASN A 517 4.44 12.97 -3.09
C ASN A 517 3.88 13.53 -4.42
N ARG A 518 2.67 14.10 -4.45
CA ARG A 518 2.03 14.59 -5.70
C ARG A 518 1.64 16.06 -5.63
N ASN A 519 1.83 16.75 -6.75
CA ASN A 519 1.51 18.16 -6.98
C ASN A 519 0.67 18.41 -8.25
N PHE A 520 0.00 17.39 -8.79
CA PHE A 520 -0.90 17.54 -9.95
C PHE A 520 -2.01 18.58 -9.70
N GLU A 521 -2.63 19.05 -10.78
CA GLU A 521 -3.64 20.11 -10.69
C GLU A 521 -4.81 19.72 -9.76
N ASN A 522 -5.25 20.65 -8.92
CA ASN A 522 -6.33 20.46 -7.93
C ASN A 522 -6.03 19.45 -6.80
N ARG A 523 -4.84 18.82 -6.76
CA ARG A 523 -4.53 17.69 -5.85
C ARG A 523 -4.65 18.00 -4.35
N MET A 524 -4.33 19.23 -3.94
CA MET A 524 -4.49 19.68 -2.53
C MET A 524 -5.84 20.35 -2.24
N GLY A 525 -6.67 20.55 -3.27
CA GLY A 525 -7.83 21.43 -3.26
C GLY A 525 -7.95 22.17 -4.59
N LYS A 526 -9.19 22.46 -5.01
CA LYS A 526 -9.49 22.96 -6.35
C LYS A 526 -8.80 24.30 -6.63
N GLY A 527 -8.02 24.37 -7.72
CA GLY A 527 -7.27 25.56 -8.12
C GLY A 527 -6.17 26.02 -7.15
N SER A 528 -5.74 25.18 -6.20
CA SER A 528 -4.58 25.45 -5.34
C SER A 528 -3.26 25.11 -6.05
N ILE A 529 -2.18 25.78 -5.64
CA ILE A 529 -0.82 25.59 -6.19
C ILE A 529 0.02 24.89 -5.12
N GLY A 530 0.45 23.66 -5.37
CA GLY A 530 1.22 22.85 -4.41
C GLY A 530 2.63 22.53 -4.90
N HIS A 531 3.65 22.88 -4.12
CA HIS A 531 5.05 22.54 -4.38
C HIS A 531 5.52 21.43 -3.43
N LEU A 532 6.47 20.61 -3.85
CA LEU A 532 6.97 19.47 -3.06
C LEU A 532 8.41 19.70 -2.59
N ALA A 533 8.72 19.47 -1.33
CA ALA A 533 10.09 19.52 -0.79
C ALA A 533 10.27 18.51 0.37
N SER A 534 11.42 18.49 1.05
CA SER A 534 11.57 17.74 2.30
C SER A 534 10.88 18.43 3.48
N ALA A 535 10.52 17.66 4.52
CA ALA A 535 9.87 18.19 5.72
C ALA A 535 10.71 19.28 6.40
N ALA A 536 12.04 19.21 6.28
CA ALA A 536 12.97 20.24 6.72
C ALA A 536 12.84 21.56 5.96
N THR A 537 12.81 21.53 4.62
CA THR A 537 12.59 22.74 3.80
C THR A 537 11.23 23.38 4.08
N VAL A 538 10.17 22.57 4.24
CA VAL A 538 8.85 23.06 4.66
C VAL A 538 8.91 23.69 6.06
N ALA A 539 9.62 23.07 7.00
CA ALA A 539 9.78 23.54 8.37
C ALA A 539 10.52 24.90 8.44
N ALA A 540 11.63 25.06 7.72
CA ALA A 540 12.35 26.34 7.64
C ALA A 540 11.50 27.43 6.97
N SER A 541 10.89 27.12 5.82
CA SER A 541 10.07 28.05 5.04
C SER A 541 8.86 28.60 5.82
N SER A 542 8.38 27.85 6.82
CA SER A 542 7.23 28.22 7.64
C SER A 542 7.44 29.45 8.54
N PHE A 543 8.69 29.87 8.81
CA PHE A 543 8.93 31.00 9.73
C PHE A 543 8.46 32.33 9.13
N GLU A 544 8.91 32.65 7.92
CA GLU A 544 8.53 33.88 7.22
C GLU A 544 7.35 33.68 6.26
N MET A 545 6.92 32.42 6.05
CA MET A 545 6.03 31.99 4.95
C MET A 545 6.64 32.30 3.58
N LYS A 546 7.92 31.93 3.44
CA LYS A 546 8.75 32.12 2.25
C LYS A 546 9.60 30.89 2.02
N LEU A 547 9.73 30.42 0.78
CA LEU A 547 10.66 29.34 0.47
C LEU A 547 12.07 29.71 0.92
N SER A 548 12.67 28.88 1.78
CA SER A 548 13.96 29.11 2.42
C SER A 548 14.83 27.86 2.35
N ASP A 549 16.11 27.99 2.03
CA ASP A 549 17.03 26.84 2.04
C ASP A 549 17.36 26.33 3.46
N VAL A 550 17.81 25.06 3.54
CA VAL A 550 18.27 24.41 4.78
C VAL A 550 19.70 23.91 4.60
N THR A 551 20.66 24.79 4.90
CA THR A 551 22.06 24.40 5.01
C THR A 551 22.34 23.75 6.37
N TYR A 552 22.66 22.46 6.39
CA TYR A 552 23.12 21.74 7.56
C TYR A 552 24.64 21.89 7.78
N VAL A 553 25.05 21.86 9.05
CA VAL A 553 26.45 21.78 9.49
C VAL A 553 26.59 20.64 10.48
N GLU A 554 27.77 20.01 10.53
CA GLU A 554 28.01 18.91 11.47
C GLU A 554 27.89 19.39 12.93
N PRO A 555 27.28 18.61 13.84
CA PRO A 555 27.25 18.93 15.25
C PRO A 555 28.66 18.93 15.86
N CYS A 556 28.98 19.94 16.66
CA CYS A 556 30.04 19.81 17.66
C CYS A 556 29.56 18.84 18.76
N ASP A 557 30.46 18.00 19.28
CA ASP A 557 30.18 16.87 20.16
C ASP A 557 29.32 17.19 21.40
N CYS A 558 28.05 16.76 21.45
CA CYS A 558 27.23 16.76 22.67
C CYS A 558 25.94 15.90 22.64
N GLY A 559 25.95 14.75 23.35
CA GLY A 559 24.82 14.22 24.15
C GLY A 559 23.67 13.46 23.46
N ASP A 560 23.45 12.20 23.87
CA ASP A 560 22.31 11.33 23.52
C ASP A 560 20.93 11.87 23.97
N TYR A 561 19.91 11.79 23.09
CA TYR A 561 18.45 11.71 23.41
C TYR A 561 17.67 10.98 22.28
N GLY A 562 16.55 10.29 22.55
CA GLY A 562 15.93 9.41 21.52
C GLY A 562 14.41 9.03 21.51
N ARG A 563 13.79 9.17 20.31
CA ARG A 563 12.67 8.42 19.62
C ARG A 563 11.16 8.51 20.00
N ALA A 564 10.22 8.10 19.10
CA ALA A 564 8.79 8.54 18.98
C ALA A 564 7.62 7.44 18.98
N ALA A 565 6.30 7.84 19.00
CA ALA A 565 4.99 7.04 18.90
C ALA A 565 3.77 8.00 18.52
N THR A 566 2.56 7.78 17.88
CA THR A 566 1.50 8.77 17.29
C THR A 566 0.06 8.70 17.90
N GLN A 567 -1.00 9.43 17.41
CA GLN A 567 -2.46 9.06 17.52
C GLN A 567 -3.52 9.70 16.49
N ARG A 568 -4.21 8.92 15.59
CA ARG A 568 -5.68 8.70 15.13
C ARG A 568 -6.90 9.72 14.85
N GLN A 569 -7.95 9.40 13.98
CA GLN A 569 -9.46 9.66 14.19
C GLN A 569 -10.63 10.26 13.24
N ASN A 570 -10.97 9.85 11.97
CA ASN A 570 -12.37 9.45 11.44
C ASN A 570 -13.41 10.32 10.53
N GLN A 571 -13.58 10.04 9.19
CA GLN A 571 -14.71 10.05 8.11
C GLN A 571 -15.61 11.26 7.59
N THR A 572 -16.36 11.16 6.42
CA THR A 572 -16.64 12.32 5.43
C THR A 572 -17.92 12.55 4.50
N GLU A 573 -18.38 11.68 3.53
CA GLU A 573 -19.78 11.57 2.96
C GLU A 573 -20.43 12.52 1.86
N LYS A 574 -21.41 12.28 0.90
CA LYS A 574 -22.41 11.27 0.28
C LYS A 574 -22.41 11.42 -1.32
N ARG A 575 -23.13 10.82 -2.34
CA ARG A 575 -24.37 9.97 -2.60
C ARG A 575 -24.54 9.35 -4.04
N ARG A 576 -25.10 8.11 -4.15
CA ARG A 576 -25.61 7.23 -5.29
C ARG A 576 -26.56 7.84 -6.41
N LEU A 577 -27.07 7.21 -7.53
CA LEU A 577 -27.00 5.88 -8.27
C LEU A 577 -27.49 5.98 -9.79
N GLY A 578 -27.31 4.96 -10.67
CA GLY A 578 -27.92 4.79 -12.06
C GLY A 578 -27.52 3.47 -12.84
N THR A 579 -28.28 2.96 -13.85
CA THR A 579 -28.09 1.63 -14.57
C THR A 579 -28.36 1.70 -16.12
N ASP A 580 -28.11 0.74 -17.04
CA ASP A 580 -28.34 -0.75 -17.13
C ASP A 580 -27.50 -1.43 -18.29
N GLY A 581 -27.66 -2.73 -18.64
CA GLY A 581 -26.73 -3.47 -19.57
C GLY A 581 -27.27 -4.55 -20.54
N GLY A 582 -26.37 -5.26 -21.27
CA GLY A 582 -26.73 -6.34 -22.23
C GLY A 582 -25.54 -7.01 -23.00
N ARG A 583 -25.72 -8.27 -23.46
CA ARG A 583 -24.71 -9.08 -24.20
C ARG A 583 -24.96 -9.08 -25.72
N ASN A 584 -23.89 -8.99 -26.54
CA ASN A 584 -23.73 -9.80 -27.77
C ASN A 584 -22.32 -9.71 -28.39
N THR A 585 -22.07 -10.57 -29.38
CA THR A 585 -20.85 -10.61 -30.24
C THR A 585 -20.51 -9.25 -30.88
N LYS A 586 -19.23 -8.86 -30.88
CA LYS A 586 -18.80 -7.51 -31.24
C LYS A 586 -17.57 -7.46 -32.15
N VAL A 587 -17.77 -6.94 -33.37
CA VAL A 587 -16.95 -5.82 -33.84
C VAL A 587 -17.40 -4.60 -33.02
N LEU A 588 -16.48 -3.87 -32.40
CA LEU A 588 -16.81 -2.62 -31.72
C LEU A 588 -16.95 -1.51 -32.77
N GLN A 589 -17.96 -0.66 -32.62
CA GLN A 589 -18.11 0.57 -33.42
C GLN A 589 -18.44 1.73 -32.48
N GLY A 590 -17.79 2.87 -32.69
CA GLY A 590 -17.96 4.04 -31.84
C GLY A 590 -17.51 5.33 -32.52
N LYS A 591 -17.41 6.39 -31.71
CA LYS A 591 -16.81 7.66 -32.12
C LYS A 591 -15.52 7.90 -31.33
N VAL A 592 -14.53 8.48 -31.99
CA VAL A 592 -13.31 8.96 -31.35
C VAL A 592 -13.63 10.19 -30.49
N GLN A 593 -13.07 10.23 -29.29
CA GLN A 593 -12.87 11.45 -28.51
C GLN A 593 -11.38 11.50 -28.15
N ARG A 594 -10.74 12.63 -28.42
CA ARG A 594 -9.30 12.82 -28.24
C ARG A 594 -9.01 13.51 -26.90
N LEU A 595 -7.94 13.07 -26.26
CA LEU A 595 -7.33 13.73 -25.12
C LEU A 595 -5.89 14.17 -25.49
N GLY A 596 -5.27 14.99 -24.66
CA GLY A 596 -3.85 15.34 -24.80
C GLY A 596 -2.90 14.20 -24.41
N ASP A 597 -1.61 14.47 -24.47
CA ASP A 597 -0.58 13.59 -23.89
C ASP A 597 -0.48 13.79 -22.36
N PHE A 598 0.19 12.88 -21.66
CA PHE A 598 0.46 12.91 -20.20
C PHE A 598 -0.75 12.96 -19.26
N VAL A 599 -1.95 12.64 -19.74
CA VAL A 599 -3.18 12.56 -18.93
C VAL A 599 -3.03 11.54 -17.79
N ASP A 600 -3.15 12.01 -16.55
CA ASP A 600 -3.10 11.18 -15.35
C ASP A 600 -4.49 10.78 -14.82
N THR A 601 -4.51 9.98 -13.75
CA THR A 601 -5.74 9.46 -13.15
C THR A 601 -6.57 10.50 -12.41
N ASP A 602 -5.95 11.54 -11.86
CA ASP A 602 -6.63 12.65 -11.19
C ASP A 602 -7.30 13.56 -12.24
N ALA A 603 -6.74 13.67 -13.46
CA ALA A 603 -7.39 14.32 -14.60
C ALA A 603 -8.57 13.50 -15.18
N LEU A 604 -8.48 12.16 -15.20
CA LEU A 604 -9.57 11.29 -15.67
C LEU A 604 -10.72 11.14 -14.65
N ALA A 605 -10.40 11.09 -13.36
CA ALA A 605 -11.36 10.89 -12.27
C ALA A 605 -10.92 11.67 -11.02
N PRO A 606 -11.17 13.00 -10.97
CA PRO A 606 -10.66 13.86 -9.90
C PRO A 606 -11.10 13.41 -8.52
N ALA A 607 -10.14 13.41 -7.58
CA ALA A 607 -10.31 12.90 -6.22
C ALA A 607 -11.52 13.54 -5.49
N GLU A 608 -11.78 14.84 -5.73
CA GLU A 608 -12.93 15.58 -5.19
C GLU A 608 -14.30 14.97 -5.56
N PHE A 609 -14.41 14.20 -6.65
CA PHE A 609 -15.67 13.61 -7.11
C PHE A 609 -15.84 12.11 -6.77
N LEU A 610 -14.77 11.38 -6.49
CA LEU A 610 -14.80 9.91 -6.29
C LEU A 610 -15.79 9.47 -5.21
N ILE A 611 -15.91 10.24 -4.12
CA ILE A 611 -16.81 9.97 -2.99
C ILE A 611 -18.29 10.09 -3.40
N GLY A 612 -18.58 11.00 -4.34
CA GLY A 612 -19.92 11.29 -4.82
C GLY A 612 -20.38 10.39 -5.97
N MET A 613 -19.51 9.58 -6.56
CA MET A 613 -19.80 8.75 -7.74
C MET A 613 -20.76 7.59 -7.43
N LYS A 614 -21.55 7.22 -8.45
CA LYS A 614 -22.90 6.69 -8.27
C LYS A 614 -23.10 5.34 -8.95
N SER A 615 -22.68 5.26 -10.20
CA SER A 615 -22.53 4.07 -11.03
C SER A 615 -21.24 4.20 -11.84
N ASN A 616 -20.87 3.14 -12.57
CA ASN A 616 -19.76 3.22 -13.52
C ASN A 616 -20.14 4.04 -14.78
N LEU A 617 -21.43 4.22 -15.06
CA LEU A 617 -21.93 5.01 -16.19
C LEU A 617 -21.71 6.52 -15.98
N ASP A 618 -21.72 6.97 -14.71
CA ASP A 618 -21.37 8.34 -14.32
C ASP A 618 -19.86 8.62 -14.34
N ALA A 619 -19.04 7.55 -14.34
CA ALA A 619 -17.57 7.62 -14.26
C ALA A 619 -16.87 7.34 -15.59
N GLY A 620 -17.55 6.69 -16.54
CA GLY A 620 -17.06 6.47 -17.91
C GLY A 620 -18.21 6.60 -18.90
N CYS A 621 -18.17 7.63 -19.74
CA CYS A 621 -19.29 8.13 -20.56
C CYS A 621 -19.66 7.23 -21.76
N GLY A 622 -19.90 5.94 -21.53
CA GLY A 622 -20.16 4.94 -22.58
C GLY A 622 -18.90 4.49 -23.34
N VAL A 623 -17.71 4.83 -22.85
CA VAL A 623 -16.41 4.48 -23.46
C VAL A 623 -16.23 2.95 -23.49
N GLN A 624 -15.97 2.39 -24.68
CA GLN A 624 -15.78 0.94 -24.88
C GLN A 624 -14.31 0.55 -25.14
N CYS A 625 -13.48 1.50 -25.55
CA CYS A 625 -12.06 1.31 -25.80
C CYS A 625 -11.29 2.61 -25.53
N VAL A 626 -10.06 2.50 -25.04
CA VAL A 626 -9.06 3.58 -25.02
C VAL A 626 -7.89 3.15 -25.91
N ILE A 627 -7.39 4.06 -26.74
CA ILE A 627 -6.26 3.80 -27.66
C ILE A 627 -5.20 4.87 -27.39
N ALA A 628 -3.98 4.47 -27.02
CA ALA A 628 -2.91 5.37 -26.60
C ALA A 628 -1.53 4.85 -27.03
N LYS A 629 -0.51 5.72 -27.00
CA LYS A 629 0.89 5.35 -27.30
C LYS A 629 1.50 4.44 -26.22
N SER A 630 1.07 4.63 -24.98
CA SER A 630 1.40 3.81 -23.81
C SER A 630 0.32 3.99 -22.74
N PHE A 631 0.34 3.15 -21.72
CA PHE A 631 -0.50 3.25 -20.53
C PHE A 631 0.35 3.00 -19.30
N ALA A 632 0.10 3.71 -18.20
CA ALA A 632 0.71 3.36 -16.92
C ALA A 632 0.14 2.02 -16.41
N PHE A 633 1.02 1.09 -16.02
CA PHE A 633 0.73 -0.26 -15.51
C PHE A 633 -0.61 -0.45 -14.78
N ILE A 634 -0.87 0.33 -13.72
CA ILE A 634 -2.08 0.20 -12.89
C ILE A 634 -3.34 0.50 -13.71
N PHE A 635 -3.31 1.53 -14.56
CA PHE A 635 -4.44 1.87 -15.42
C PHE A 635 -4.67 0.79 -16.48
N GLN A 636 -3.60 0.32 -17.15
CA GLN A 636 -3.71 -0.76 -18.13
C GLN A 636 -4.37 -2.00 -17.52
N ARG A 637 -3.85 -2.46 -16.37
CA ARG A 637 -4.34 -3.65 -15.66
C ARG A 637 -5.79 -3.51 -15.18
N ASN A 638 -6.28 -2.29 -14.95
CA ASN A 638 -7.66 -2.06 -14.54
C ASN A 638 -8.69 -2.12 -15.68
N MET A 639 -8.31 -1.83 -16.93
CA MET A 639 -9.26 -1.78 -18.05
C MET A 639 -9.98 -3.13 -18.28
N PRO A 640 -9.29 -4.28 -18.42
CA PRO A 640 -9.95 -5.58 -18.66
C PRO A 640 -10.88 -6.00 -17.52
N ASN A 641 -10.51 -5.67 -16.28
CA ASN A 641 -11.27 -5.98 -15.08
C ASN A 641 -12.61 -5.25 -15.02
N LEU A 642 -12.71 -4.10 -15.70
CA LEU A 642 -13.94 -3.33 -15.89
C LEU A 642 -14.65 -3.63 -17.23
N GLY A 643 -14.11 -4.52 -18.06
CA GLY A 643 -14.62 -4.80 -19.41
C GLY A 643 -14.31 -3.71 -20.45
N LEU A 644 -13.40 -2.78 -20.13
CA LEU A 644 -12.90 -1.73 -21.01
C LEU A 644 -11.72 -2.28 -21.81
N LEU A 645 -11.67 -2.01 -23.12
CA LEU A 645 -10.56 -2.42 -23.98
C LEU A 645 -9.44 -1.37 -23.95
N GLY A 646 -8.21 -1.79 -23.64
CA GLY A 646 -7.01 -0.98 -23.85
C GLY A 646 -6.26 -1.43 -25.09
N ILE A 647 -5.88 -0.50 -25.97
CA ILE A 647 -5.02 -0.79 -27.13
C ILE A 647 -3.83 0.15 -27.15
N THR A 648 -2.63 -0.41 -27.06
CA THR A 648 -1.39 0.31 -27.35
C THR A 648 -1.22 0.42 -28.87
N MET A 649 -1.01 1.64 -29.36
CA MET A 649 -0.81 1.94 -30.78
C MET A 649 0.49 2.72 -30.95
N GLU A 650 1.44 2.15 -31.67
CA GLU A 650 2.77 2.75 -31.91
C GLU A 650 2.79 3.66 -33.15
N GLU A 651 1.81 3.53 -34.05
CA GLU A 651 1.75 4.27 -35.31
C GLU A 651 1.27 5.73 -35.13
N ASP A 652 2.18 6.71 -35.28
CA ASP A 652 1.82 8.13 -35.37
C ASP A 652 0.78 8.43 -36.47
N SER A 653 0.79 7.65 -37.55
CA SER A 653 -0.21 7.67 -38.64
C SER A 653 -1.65 7.47 -38.15
N PHE A 654 -1.87 6.74 -37.05
CA PHE A 654 -3.18 6.61 -36.43
C PHE A 654 -3.58 7.92 -35.74
N PHE A 655 -2.70 8.47 -34.88
CA PHE A 655 -2.98 9.70 -34.11
C PHE A 655 -3.02 10.98 -34.95
N GLN A 656 -2.50 10.97 -36.18
CA GLN A 656 -2.68 12.07 -37.13
C GLN A 656 -4.07 12.09 -37.77
N ILE A 657 -4.78 10.95 -37.76
CA ILE A 657 -6.07 10.76 -38.43
C ILE A 657 -7.21 10.74 -37.41
N ALA A 658 -7.04 10.02 -36.30
CA ALA A 658 -7.98 9.94 -35.19
C ALA A 658 -8.25 11.34 -34.59
N SER A 659 -9.45 11.85 -34.88
CA SER A 659 -9.92 13.19 -34.53
C SER A 659 -11.37 13.14 -34.05
N ASP A 660 -11.80 14.16 -33.31
CA ASP A 660 -13.04 14.12 -32.53
C ASP A 660 -14.30 13.89 -33.38
N GLY A 661 -15.15 12.98 -32.89
CA GLY A 661 -16.41 12.61 -33.52
C GLY A 661 -16.32 11.65 -34.71
N MET A 662 -15.11 11.34 -35.21
CA MET A 662 -14.93 10.39 -36.31
C MET A 662 -15.37 8.97 -35.93
N LEU A 663 -15.90 8.23 -36.90
CA LEU A 663 -16.26 6.82 -36.72
C LEU A 663 -15.01 5.94 -36.70
N ILE A 664 -14.99 5.00 -35.76
CA ILE A 664 -13.94 3.99 -35.60
C ILE A 664 -14.58 2.62 -35.41
N ALA A 665 -14.01 1.61 -36.06
CA ALA A 665 -14.38 0.21 -35.90
C ALA A 665 -13.17 -0.59 -35.39
N ILE A 666 -13.42 -1.61 -34.56
CA ILE A 666 -12.38 -2.47 -33.99
C ILE A 666 -12.83 -3.93 -34.10
N ASP A 667 -12.13 -4.73 -34.89
CA ASP A 667 -12.32 -6.17 -34.95
C ASP A 667 -11.26 -6.88 -34.09
N LEU A 668 -11.75 -7.49 -33.01
CA LEU A 668 -10.95 -8.27 -32.07
C LEU A 668 -10.45 -9.61 -32.63
N ASN A 669 -11.07 -10.12 -33.70
CA ASN A 669 -10.70 -11.42 -34.29
C ASN A 669 -9.50 -11.31 -35.23
N SER A 670 -9.47 -10.27 -36.07
CA SER A 670 -8.30 -9.95 -36.90
C SER A 670 -7.28 -9.04 -36.21
N SER A 671 -7.60 -8.50 -35.03
CA SER A 671 -6.80 -7.48 -34.32
C SER A 671 -6.51 -6.25 -35.18
N ILE A 672 -7.57 -5.74 -35.83
CA ILE A 672 -7.50 -4.56 -36.71
C ILE A 672 -8.46 -3.47 -36.22
N ILE A 673 -7.92 -2.25 -36.12
CA ILE A 673 -8.69 -1.00 -36.03
C ILE A 673 -8.89 -0.46 -37.43
N GLU A 674 -10.09 0.02 -37.75
CA GLU A 674 -10.40 0.72 -39.00
C GLU A 674 -10.95 2.13 -38.70
N VAL A 675 -10.30 3.14 -39.27
CA VAL A 675 -10.65 4.57 -39.11
C VAL A 675 -10.30 5.31 -40.41
N ASP A 676 -11.21 6.14 -40.90
CA ASP A 676 -11.09 6.86 -42.19
C ASP A 676 -10.65 5.96 -43.38
N GLY A 677 -11.19 4.74 -43.44
CA GLY A 677 -10.86 3.73 -44.46
C GLY A 677 -9.43 3.16 -44.38
N LYS A 678 -8.62 3.55 -43.39
CA LYS A 678 -7.29 2.97 -43.12
C LYS A 678 -7.38 1.95 -42.00
N ARG A 679 -6.51 0.93 -42.10
CA ARG A 679 -6.52 -0.25 -41.23
C ARG A 679 -5.20 -0.35 -40.49
N PHE A 680 -5.26 -0.40 -39.16
CA PHE A 680 -4.12 -0.43 -38.25
C PHE A 680 -4.13 -1.72 -37.44
N GLY A 681 -2.99 -2.41 -37.35
CA GLY A 681 -2.87 -3.64 -36.58
C GLY A 681 -2.63 -3.35 -35.09
N PHE A 682 -3.16 -4.18 -34.20
CA PHE A 682 -2.84 -4.13 -32.78
C PHE A 682 -2.58 -5.52 -32.19
N LYS A 683 -2.19 -5.55 -30.91
CA LYS A 683 -1.99 -6.77 -30.11
C LYS A 683 -2.65 -6.59 -28.75
N LEU A 684 -3.25 -7.66 -28.24
CA LEU A 684 -3.66 -7.80 -26.84
C LEU A 684 -2.82 -8.89 -26.21
N SER A 685 -2.59 -8.83 -24.90
CA SER A 685 -2.07 -9.99 -24.17
C SER A 685 -3.15 -11.09 -24.10
N GLN A 686 -2.69 -12.33 -23.90
CA GLN A 686 -3.58 -13.48 -23.72
C GLN A 686 -4.57 -13.26 -22.56
N MET A 687 -4.10 -12.72 -21.44
CA MET A 687 -4.92 -12.48 -20.24
C MET A 687 -6.02 -11.43 -20.49
N GLU A 688 -5.69 -10.34 -21.20
CA GLU A 688 -6.67 -9.31 -21.60
C GLU A 688 -7.75 -9.92 -22.51
N SER A 689 -7.35 -10.75 -23.47
CA SER A 689 -8.29 -11.46 -24.37
C SER A 689 -9.19 -12.45 -23.62
N GLU A 690 -8.64 -13.28 -22.74
CA GLU A 690 -9.42 -14.29 -22.01
C GLU A 690 -10.39 -13.64 -21.00
N ILE A 691 -9.95 -12.65 -20.21
CA ILE A 691 -10.85 -11.90 -19.31
C ILE A 691 -11.97 -11.19 -20.10
N PHE A 692 -11.65 -10.60 -21.26
CA PHE A 692 -12.64 -9.91 -22.10
C PHE A 692 -13.64 -10.89 -22.74
N GLN A 693 -13.20 -12.07 -23.20
CA GLN A 693 -14.08 -13.11 -23.76
C GLN A 693 -15.16 -13.57 -22.78
N PHE A 694 -14.85 -13.66 -21.49
CA PHE A 694 -15.84 -13.99 -20.45
C PHE A 694 -16.68 -12.79 -19.99
N GLY A 695 -16.35 -11.56 -20.41
CA GLY A 695 -17.05 -10.34 -20.01
C GLY A 695 -16.63 -9.83 -18.62
N GLY A 696 -15.33 -9.84 -18.33
CA GLY A 696 -14.74 -9.32 -17.09
C GLY A 696 -14.64 -10.35 -15.96
N ILE A 697 -13.82 -10.05 -14.95
CA ILE A 697 -13.49 -10.97 -13.84
C ILE A 697 -14.73 -11.50 -13.11
N ALA A 698 -15.74 -10.66 -12.83
CA ALA A 698 -16.93 -11.10 -12.10
C ALA A 698 -17.75 -12.15 -12.90
N SER A 699 -17.89 -11.94 -14.21
CA SER A 699 -18.56 -12.88 -15.11
C SER A 699 -17.80 -14.21 -15.21
N ALA A 700 -16.47 -14.15 -15.29
CA ALA A 700 -15.61 -15.33 -15.34
C ALA A 700 -15.59 -16.11 -14.00
N PHE A 701 -15.56 -15.42 -12.85
CA PHE A 701 -15.66 -16.04 -11.53
C PHE A 701 -17.02 -16.73 -11.34
N GLY A 702 -18.09 -16.20 -11.93
CA GLY A 702 -19.40 -16.88 -11.96
C GLY A 702 -19.41 -18.22 -12.71
N LEU A 703 -18.41 -18.49 -13.57
CA LEU A 703 -18.24 -19.75 -14.29
C LEU A 703 -17.26 -20.72 -13.59
N PHE A 704 -16.15 -20.18 -13.05
CA PHE A 704 -15.01 -20.99 -12.56
C PHE A 704 -14.80 -20.94 -11.04
N GLY A 705 -15.52 -20.06 -10.33
CA GLY A 705 -15.37 -19.85 -8.89
C GLY A 705 -13.93 -19.53 -8.47
N LYS A 706 -13.50 -20.06 -7.31
CA LYS A 706 -12.12 -19.89 -6.82
C LYS A 706 -11.05 -20.52 -7.72
N LYS A 707 -11.41 -21.32 -8.72
CA LYS A 707 -10.51 -21.87 -9.76
C LYS A 707 -10.37 -20.97 -10.99
N LEU A 708 -10.89 -19.74 -10.97
CA LEU A 708 -10.78 -18.78 -12.08
C LEU A 708 -9.37 -18.69 -12.67
N LEU A 709 -8.35 -18.47 -11.85
CA LEU A 709 -6.96 -18.36 -12.32
C LEU A 709 -6.40 -19.66 -12.89
N GLU A 710 -6.91 -20.82 -12.46
CA GLU A 710 -6.53 -22.13 -13.04
C GLU A 710 -7.14 -22.36 -14.43
N ALA A 711 -8.26 -21.70 -14.73
CA ALA A 711 -8.93 -21.78 -16.01
C ALA A 711 -8.36 -20.80 -17.06
N ILE A 712 -7.85 -19.64 -16.63
CA ILE A 712 -7.43 -18.53 -17.52
C ILE A 712 -5.93 -18.19 -17.47
N THR A 713 -5.12 -18.90 -16.68
CA THR A 713 -3.65 -18.88 -16.84
C THR A 713 -3.18 -20.20 -17.46
N PRO A 714 -2.40 -20.18 -18.56
CA PRO A 714 -2.23 -21.36 -19.40
C PRO A 714 -1.29 -22.41 -18.79
N ALA A 715 -1.87 -23.47 -18.22
CA ALA A 715 -1.19 -24.75 -18.00
C ALA A 715 -0.92 -25.49 -19.33
N LYS A 716 -0.15 -24.87 -20.24
CA LYS A 716 0.14 -25.36 -21.59
C LYS A 716 1.63 -25.25 -21.98
N PHE A 717 2.50 -25.73 -21.11
CA PHE A 717 3.66 -26.47 -21.61
C PHE A 717 3.23 -27.92 -21.83
N PRO A 718 3.50 -28.54 -23.01
CA PRO A 718 3.30 -29.98 -23.13
C PRO A 718 4.26 -30.68 -22.15
N PRO A 719 3.84 -31.79 -21.50
CA PRO A 719 4.76 -32.57 -20.70
C PRO A 719 5.92 -33.00 -21.60
N ARG A 720 7.15 -32.62 -21.23
CA ARG A 720 8.34 -33.14 -21.93
C ARG A 720 8.29 -34.66 -21.88
N THR A 721 8.48 -35.29 -23.03
CA THR A 721 8.37 -36.74 -23.18
C THR A 721 9.30 -37.44 -22.21
N GLN A 722 8.82 -38.52 -21.58
CA GLN A 722 9.56 -39.31 -20.60
C GLN A 722 10.83 -39.90 -21.24
N ARG A 723 11.96 -39.22 -21.09
CA ARG A 723 13.31 -39.75 -21.21
C ARG A 723 14.16 -39.16 -20.10
N GLU A 724 14.88 -40.04 -19.42
CA GLU A 724 15.87 -39.72 -18.39
C GLU A 724 15.33 -38.90 -17.21
N ILE A 725 14.61 -39.60 -16.31
CA ILE A 725 14.57 -39.25 -14.89
C ILE A 725 15.99 -39.48 -14.35
N VAL A 726 16.80 -38.42 -14.36
CA VAL A 726 18.15 -38.39 -13.76
C VAL A 726 18.07 -37.48 -12.53
N GLU A 727 17.89 -38.09 -11.36
CA GLU A 727 17.97 -37.51 -10.00
C GLU A 727 17.74 -35.98 -9.92
N THR A 728 16.54 -35.54 -10.33
CA THR A 728 16.23 -34.11 -10.58
C THR A 728 15.90 -33.29 -9.33
N ASP A 729 15.85 -33.90 -8.14
CA ASP A 729 15.34 -33.23 -6.93
C ASP A 729 16.16 -31.97 -6.56
N LYS A 730 17.44 -31.94 -6.94
CA LYS A 730 18.35 -30.78 -6.76
C LYS A 730 18.22 -29.68 -7.82
N LEU A 731 17.28 -29.78 -8.76
CA LEU A 731 16.99 -28.75 -9.78
C LEU A 731 15.71 -27.95 -9.49
N PHE A 732 14.92 -28.35 -8.49
CA PHE A 732 13.66 -27.70 -8.11
C PHE A 732 13.71 -27.01 -6.73
N GLU A 733 14.86 -27.11 -6.04
CA GLU A 733 15.17 -26.40 -4.80
C GLU A 733 15.97 -25.12 -5.13
N TRP A 734 15.92 -24.13 -4.22
CA TRP A 734 15.97 -22.68 -4.54
C TRP A 734 17.32 -21.95 -4.41
#